data_AF-A0A8T6MTC4-F1
#
_entry.id   AF-A0A8T6MTC4-F1
#
_cell.length_a   1.000
_cell.length_b   1.000
_cell.length_c   1.000
_cell.angle_alpha   90.00
_cell.angle_beta   90.00
_cell.angle_gamma   90.00
#
_symmetry.space_group_name_H-M   'P 1'
#
loop_
_entity.id
_entity.type
_entity.pdbx_description
1 polymer ?
#
loop_
_entity_poly.entity_id
_entity_poly.type
_entity_poly.pdbx_seq_one_letter_code
_entity_poly.pdbx_strand_id
1 'polypeptide(L)'
;PAIETALATTKSLVSASKLDSEAANKIDKQTAGVAFYASIGDTKSAVKELSDIYVSLVNADPQKSIPQKQLNYEELNQLLLNLMTKSNSIMSRPVKEEIGFIFARGTGPVYSDDLTDLVNLLTEARLLDTTLKKEDNLSRLIRTEWGSLRESLLAKETLAKFLDTKPKIDKLYDAALLLRNLDKVDKFVSSDDTQNSALAKLIKPKLDSLMGQLASASTPSDIVDLQQDIIDMKNVIEISSRISSTIGFAKNNNVNPKIVDSFQELLDKVKDAQTVDDILKIVSDYDNSIKDLREKRSPLSTLKFEYEKLKSKAELQSDYESLNTINNALKIINTAIEIEKGNPTINKIDKIEVLLNYYSTQSSVIGAKLDSYTKDAYKIRASEILQRAKSLENLVSLGERHNKFLPGYTDFTSNLKTRLDKARNLVVQKDLDAADTQIRDLFAEWQQVSGKYTEDPYGSESGYSLDEIKRIEYRKKINELTDFVTTFYNPNFDSEKFIGMTDDLSQKLDVGNFEDAEKQLKEIRSFVSDQIESGDKKILFDISYNPISQTWVMNGAVDKDLFDKRENLYVTIYDMKGNQHSTLKFSDTKDGDFYTQWFAPTDPGLYVVKLQWRNAISSQIADVAEKPTTTAKTPPPTKEYTQNVDLARQYENLQNFIKAFGGSGYSNNKAKFDPVISGIKDSLHDKDSSSAKSKIKELQSLIERYMPTRSKAGVLDAYMNNGNLYLSGALSKTVDFPEDVYVDIFDESGQKIDEIYLKDNSAGHFNQVIPKSYGPGVYVAQLEYHDLIVSDFFRIE
;
A
#
# COMPACT_ATOMS: atom_id res chain seq x y z
N PRO A 1 -4.45 43.70 -28.78
CA PRO A 1 -5.31 42.51 -28.55
C PRO A 1 -5.52 42.19 -27.06
N ALA A 2 -4.55 41.60 -26.34
CA ALA A 2 -4.78 41.14 -24.96
C ALA A 2 -5.11 42.27 -23.96
N ILE A 3 -4.46 43.43 -24.11
CA ILE A 3 -4.73 44.65 -23.31
C ILE A 3 -6.13 45.20 -23.61
N GLU A 4 -6.54 45.23 -24.88
CA GLU A 4 -7.88 45.68 -25.29
C GLU A 4 -8.97 44.72 -24.81
N THR A 5 -8.72 43.42 -24.88
CA THR A 5 -9.62 42.38 -24.36
C THR A 5 -9.76 42.51 -22.85
N ALA A 6 -8.68 42.72 -22.10
CA ALA A 6 -8.75 42.95 -20.66
C ALA A 6 -9.61 44.18 -20.32
N LEU A 7 -9.36 45.33 -20.94
CA LEU A 7 -10.15 46.56 -20.71
C LEU A 7 -11.63 46.41 -21.10
N ALA A 8 -11.91 45.70 -22.21
CA ALA A 8 -13.28 45.43 -22.65
C ALA A 8 -14.02 44.50 -21.68
N THR A 9 -13.35 43.44 -21.18
CA THR A 9 -13.91 42.49 -20.22
C THR A 9 -14.12 43.13 -18.85
N THR A 10 -13.19 43.96 -18.36
CA THR A 10 -13.37 44.73 -17.11
C THR A 10 -14.62 45.61 -17.20
N LYS A 11 -14.79 46.37 -18.30
CA LYS A 11 -15.98 47.21 -18.52
C LYS A 11 -17.27 46.40 -18.60
N SER A 12 -17.24 45.25 -19.26
CA SER A 12 -18.39 44.33 -19.34
C SER A 12 -18.79 43.82 -17.95
N LEU A 13 -17.82 43.40 -17.12
CA LEU A 13 -18.06 42.89 -15.78
C LEU A 13 -18.56 43.96 -14.79
N VAL A 14 -18.08 45.21 -14.91
CA VAL A 14 -18.63 46.36 -14.16
C VAL A 14 -20.07 46.65 -14.57
N SER A 15 -20.36 46.61 -15.88
CA SER A 15 -21.72 46.84 -16.40
C SER A 15 -22.69 45.74 -15.96
N ALA A 16 -22.20 44.51 -15.80
CA ALA A 16 -22.95 43.37 -15.28
C ALA A 16 -23.02 43.31 -13.73
N SER A 17 -22.49 44.31 -13.01
CA SER A 17 -22.39 44.34 -11.53
C SER A 17 -21.64 43.14 -10.92
N LYS A 18 -20.80 42.45 -11.70
CA LYS A 18 -19.97 41.31 -11.24
C LYS A 18 -18.59 41.75 -10.75
N LEU A 19 -18.21 43.00 -10.98
CA LEU A 19 -16.96 43.61 -10.54
C LEU A 19 -17.23 45.02 -10.02
N ASP A 20 -16.79 45.33 -8.79
CA ASP A 20 -16.98 46.66 -8.21
C ASP A 20 -16.03 47.72 -8.83
N SER A 21 -16.37 49.00 -8.67
CA SER A 21 -15.64 50.11 -9.29
C SER A 21 -14.20 50.28 -8.79
N GLU A 22 -13.89 49.81 -7.59
CA GLU A 22 -12.56 49.94 -6.99
C GLU A 22 -11.62 48.84 -7.51
N ALA A 23 -12.12 47.61 -7.58
CA ALA A 23 -11.46 46.46 -8.21
C ALA A 23 -11.27 46.68 -9.73
N ALA A 24 -12.25 47.27 -10.41
CA ALA A 24 -12.15 47.62 -11.82
C ALA A 24 -11.04 48.65 -12.08
N ASN A 25 -10.97 49.72 -11.30
CA ASN A 25 -9.91 50.73 -11.41
C ASN A 25 -8.52 50.13 -11.14
N LYS A 26 -8.42 49.15 -10.25
CA LYS A 26 -7.17 48.43 -9.98
C LYS A 26 -6.75 47.59 -11.19
N ILE A 27 -7.67 46.83 -11.79
CA ILE A 27 -7.40 46.03 -12.99
C ILE A 27 -7.05 46.92 -14.18
N ASP A 28 -7.72 48.06 -14.37
CA ASP A 28 -7.42 49.02 -15.44
C ASP A 28 -6.03 49.65 -15.25
N LYS A 29 -5.64 49.97 -14.01
CA LYS A 29 -4.31 50.50 -13.68
C LYS A 29 -3.20 49.46 -13.91
N GLN A 30 -3.46 48.19 -13.59
CA GLN A 30 -2.56 47.09 -13.89
C GLN A 30 -2.46 46.85 -15.40
N THR A 31 -3.58 46.95 -16.12
CA THR A 31 -3.63 46.81 -17.58
C THR A 31 -2.82 47.92 -18.28
N ALA A 32 -2.86 49.14 -17.74
CA ALA A 32 -1.98 50.23 -18.16
C ALA A 32 -0.50 49.97 -17.81
N GLY A 33 -0.24 49.33 -16.67
CA GLY A 33 1.09 48.85 -16.28
C GLY A 33 1.67 47.81 -17.25
N VAL A 34 0.85 46.88 -17.73
CA VAL A 34 1.23 45.92 -18.79
C VAL A 34 1.63 46.64 -20.07
N ALA A 35 0.86 47.66 -20.48
CA ALA A 35 1.20 48.47 -21.65
C ALA A 35 2.55 49.18 -21.48
N PHE A 36 2.83 49.69 -20.27
CA PHE A 36 4.10 50.30 -19.92
C PHE A 36 5.26 49.30 -19.94
N TYR A 37 5.14 48.15 -19.25
CA TYR A 37 6.20 47.12 -19.23
C TYR A 37 6.49 46.55 -20.62
N ALA A 38 5.46 46.35 -21.44
CA ALA A 38 5.62 45.94 -22.83
C ALA A 38 6.35 47.01 -23.66
N SER A 39 6.09 48.30 -23.43
CA SER A 39 6.71 49.41 -24.16
C SER A 39 8.19 49.61 -23.83
N ILE A 40 8.64 49.22 -22.64
CA ILE A 40 10.05 49.28 -22.22
C ILE A 40 10.81 47.96 -22.45
N GLY A 41 10.16 46.96 -23.06
CA GLY A 41 10.78 45.68 -23.43
C GLY A 41 10.85 44.62 -22.32
N ASP A 42 10.24 44.85 -21.14
CA ASP A 42 10.16 43.85 -20.06
C ASP A 42 8.94 42.93 -20.25
N THR A 43 9.11 41.96 -21.16
CA THR A 43 8.07 41.01 -21.54
C THR A 43 7.69 40.05 -20.40
N LYS A 44 8.61 39.77 -19.46
CA LYS A 44 8.38 38.84 -18.35
C LYS A 44 7.43 39.45 -17.32
N SER A 45 7.64 40.72 -16.97
CA SER A 45 6.74 41.47 -16.08
C SER A 45 5.40 41.76 -16.74
N ALA A 46 5.39 42.06 -18.04
CA ALA A 46 4.16 42.26 -18.80
C ALA A 46 3.27 41.00 -18.85
N VAL A 47 3.85 39.82 -19.10
CA VAL A 47 3.09 38.55 -19.10
C VAL A 47 2.59 38.18 -17.71
N LYS A 48 3.38 38.45 -16.66
CA LYS A 48 2.98 38.20 -15.28
C LYS A 48 1.77 39.06 -14.88
N GLU A 49 1.85 40.38 -15.06
CA GLU A 49 0.73 41.30 -14.76
C GLU A 49 -0.51 40.96 -15.62
N LEU A 50 -0.32 40.58 -16.89
CA LEU A 50 -1.43 40.15 -17.74
C LEU A 50 -2.08 38.83 -17.26
N SER A 51 -1.29 37.90 -16.73
CA SER A 51 -1.80 36.67 -16.10
C SER A 51 -2.56 36.98 -14.80
N ASP A 52 -2.07 37.91 -13.99
CA ASP A 52 -2.74 38.33 -12.75
C ASP A 52 -4.06 39.06 -13.04
N ILE A 53 -4.11 39.87 -14.11
CA ILE A 53 -5.33 40.48 -14.63
C ILE A 53 -6.30 39.39 -15.11
N TYR A 54 -5.82 38.40 -15.87
CA TYR A 54 -6.66 37.30 -16.35
C TYR A 54 -7.26 36.48 -15.19
N VAL A 55 -6.46 36.17 -14.17
CA VAL A 55 -6.92 35.48 -12.95
C VAL A 55 -7.96 36.33 -12.21
N SER A 56 -7.74 37.64 -12.09
CA SER A 56 -8.69 38.56 -11.44
C SER A 56 -10.02 38.64 -12.19
N LEU A 57 -9.98 38.62 -13.53
CA LEU A 57 -11.17 38.60 -14.39
C LEU A 57 -11.90 37.24 -14.35
N VAL A 58 -11.17 36.12 -14.33
CA VAL A 58 -11.75 34.76 -14.23
C VAL A 58 -12.34 34.51 -12.85
N ASN A 59 -11.73 35.02 -11.79
CA ASN A 59 -12.26 34.90 -10.42
C ASN A 59 -13.54 35.72 -10.20
N ALA A 60 -13.74 36.79 -10.98
CA ALA A 60 -14.98 37.54 -10.97
C ALA A 60 -16.16 36.76 -11.59
N ASP A 61 -15.90 35.71 -12.38
CA ASP A 61 -16.93 34.81 -12.95
C ASP A 61 -16.39 33.41 -13.32
N PRO A 62 -16.14 32.51 -12.35
CA PRO A 62 -15.49 31.22 -12.60
C PRO A 62 -16.43 30.18 -13.25
N GLN A 63 -16.10 29.70 -14.45
CA GLN A 63 -16.81 28.57 -15.09
C GLN A 63 -16.26 27.21 -14.61
N LYS A 64 -17.16 26.27 -14.25
CA LYS A 64 -16.84 24.93 -13.72
C LYS A 64 -16.72 23.87 -14.81
N SER A 65 -15.64 23.09 -14.82
CA SER A 65 -15.52 21.85 -15.61
C SER A 65 -15.90 20.59 -14.78
N ILE A 66 -16.48 19.60 -15.44
CA ILE A 66 -16.97 18.33 -14.85
C ILE A 66 -15.81 17.31 -14.80
N PRO A 67 -15.56 16.61 -13.68
CA PRO A 67 -14.48 15.63 -13.59
C PRO A 67 -14.83 14.31 -14.31
N GLN A 68 -13.93 13.83 -15.17
CA GLN A 68 -14.01 12.50 -15.79
C GLN A 68 -13.33 11.43 -14.94
N LYS A 69 -13.90 10.22 -14.91
CA LYS A 69 -13.35 9.03 -14.23
C LYS A 69 -12.14 8.50 -15.00
N GLN A 70 -10.98 8.37 -14.35
CA GLN A 70 -9.80 7.69 -14.93
C GLN A 70 -10.02 6.17 -15.00
N LEU A 71 -9.76 5.58 -16.16
CA LEU A 71 -9.84 4.14 -16.43
C LEU A 71 -8.52 3.44 -16.07
N ASN A 72 -8.56 2.20 -15.57
CA ASN A 72 -7.34 1.43 -15.29
C ASN A 72 -6.72 0.84 -16.58
N TYR A 73 -5.50 0.31 -16.51
CA TYR A 73 -4.76 -0.16 -17.71
C TYR A 73 -5.47 -1.30 -18.45
N GLU A 74 -6.05 -2.26 -17.73
CA GLU A 74 -6.77 -3.40 -18.31
C GLU A 74 -8.05 -2.91 -19.02
N GLU A 75 -8.79 -2.00 -18.37
CA GLU A 75 -9.98 -1.35 -18.93
C GLU A 75 -9.63 -0.54 -20.18
N LEU A 76 -8.55 0.25 -20.13
CA LEU A 76 -8.05 1.02 -21.28
C LEU A 76 -7.69 0.10 -22.44
N ASN A 77 -6.93 -0.97 -22.18
CA ASN A 77 -6.49 -1.92 -23.19
C ASN A 77 -7.70 -2.60 -23.87
N GLN A 78 -8.66 -3.10 -23.10
CA GLN A 78 -9.85 -3.74 -23.63
C GLN A 78 -10.76 -2.76 -24.41
N LEU A 79 -10.97 -1.55 -23.89
CA LEU A 79 -11.78 -0.53 -24.58
C LEU A 79 -11.13 -0.09 -25.89
N LEU A 80 -9.82 0.17 -25.90
CA LEU A 80 -9.09 0.54 -27.10
C LEU A 80 -9.09 -0.58 -28.13
N LEU A 81 -8.85 -1.81 -27.73
CA LEU A 81 -8.90 -2.97 -28.63
C LEU A 81 -10.28 -3.11 -29.27
N ASN A 82 -11.35 -2.96 -28.48
CA ASN A 82 -12.73 -2.98 -28.97
C ASN A 82 -13.07 -1.82 -29.90
N LEU A 83 -12.51 -0.63 -29.67
CA LEU A 83 -12.74 0.55 -30.52
C LEU A 83 -11.91 0.50 -31.82
N MET A 84 -10.70 -0.09 -31.78
CA MET A 84 -9.82 -0.24 -32.95
C MET A 84 -10.30 -1.28 -33.96
N THR A 85 -10.96 -2.34 -33.49
CA THR A 85 -11.38 -3.51 -34.28
C THR A 85 -12.74 -3.35 -34.98
N LYS A 86 -13.50 -2.29 -34.68
CA LYS A 86 -14.79 -2.02 -35.33
C LYS A 86 -14.63 -1.46 -36.75
N SER A 87 -15.51 -1.89 -37.64
CA SER A 87 -15.51 -1.59 -39.08
C SER A 87 -15.66 -0.10 -39.46
N ASN A 88 -16.21 0.73 -38.56
CA ASN A 88 -16.40 2.17 -38.78
C ASN A 88 -15.41 3.06 -37.99
N SER A 89 -14.23 2.54 -37.65
CA SER A 89 -13.20 3.31 -36.93
C SER A 89 -12.70 4.50 -37.75
N ILE A 90 -12.79 5.70 -37.18
CA ILE A 90 -12.23 6.96 -37.73
C ILE A 90 -10.71 7.09 -37.56
N MET A 91 -10.06 6.12 -36.90
CA MET A 91 -8.59 6.08 -36.80
C MET A 91 -7.95 5.55 -38.10
N SER A 92 -6.93 6.26 -38.56
CA SER A 92 -6.08 5.84 -39.68
C SER A 92 -5.24 4.61 -39.32
N ARG A 93 -4.75 3.89 -40.33
CA ARG A 93 -3.86 2.73 -40.13
C ARG A 93 -2.57 3.08 -39.37
N PRO A 94 -1.84 4.17 -39.68
CA PRO A 94 -0.66 4.57 -38.92
C PRO A 94 -0.91 4.80 -37.43
N VAL A 95 -2.03 5.44 -37.08
CA VAL A 95 -2.41 5.68 -35.66
C VAL A 95 -2.68 4.36 -34.94
N LYS A 96 -3.34 3.39 -35.60
CA LYS A 96 -3.56 2.05 -35.04
C LYS A 96 -2.24 1.29 -34.84
N GLU A 97 -1.30 1.43 -35.77
CA GLU A 97 0.03 0.81 -35.68
C GLU A 97 0.87 1.45 -34.56
N GLU A 98 0.80 2.77 -34.38
CA GLU A 98 1.45 3.48 -33.26
C GLU A 98 0.89 3.03 -31.89
N ILE A 99 -0.45 2.94 -31.77
CA ILE A 99 -1.10 2.42 -30.56
C ILE A 99 -0.69 0.95 -30.32
N GLY A 100 -0.72 0.12 -31.37
CA GLY A 100 -0.26 -1.26 -31.30
C GLY A 100 1.19 -1.37 -30.83
N PHE A 101 2.06 -0.45 -31.26
CA PHE A 101 3.44 -0.36 -30.84
C PHE A 101 3.61 0.07 -29.38
N ILE A 102 2.82 1.04 -28.92
CA ILE A 102 2.76 1.47 -27.52
C ILE A 102 2.42 0.29 -26.60
N PHE A 103 1.43 -0.53 -26.98
CA PHE A 103 1.05 -1.72 -26.22
C PHE A 103 2.08 -2.86 -26.35
N ALA A 104 2.62 -3.11 -27.56
CA ALA A 104 3.63 -4.15 -27.78
C ALA A 104 4.91 -3.91 -26.96
N ARG A 105 5.29 -2.66 -26.75
CA ARG A 105 6.41 -2.25 -25.89
C ARG A 105 6.08 -2.22 -24.40
N GLY A 106 4.82 -2.45 -24.02
CA GLY A 106 4.36 -2.32 -22.63
C GLY A 106 4.38 -0.88 -22.11
N THR A 107 4.47 0.12 -23.01
CA THR A 107 4.52 1.55 -22.67
C THR A 107 3.16 2.21 -22.54
N GLY A 108 2.05 1.47 -22.71
CA GLY A 108 0.69 1.99 -22.58
C GLY A 108 0.42 2.83 -21.32
N PRO A 109 0.93 2.47 -20.13
CA PRO A 109 0.80 3.30 -18.92
C PRO A 109 1.33 4.74 -19.07
N VAL A 110 2.38 4.94 -19.88
CA VAL A 110 3.02 6.25 -20.14
C VAL A 110 2.10 7.20 -20.91
N TYR A 111 1.17 6.63 -21.69
CA TYR A 111 0.24 7.36 -22.54
C TYR A 111 -1.19 7.35 -21.96
N SER A 112 -1.38 6.99 -20.69
CA SER A 112 -2.72 6.85 -20.08
C SER A 112 -3.63 8.07 -20.28
N ASP A 113 -3.11 9.29 -20.13
CA ASP A 113 -3.86 10.52 -20.40
C ASP A 113 -4.22 10.64 -21.89
N ASP A 114 -3.22 10.49 -22.77
CA ASP A 114 -3.38 10.59 -24.24
C ASP A 114 -4.35 9.49 -24.76
N LEU A 115 -4.33 8.30 -24.15
CA LEU A 115 -5.23 7.17 -24.44
C LEU A 115 -6.64 7.38 -23.90
N THR A 116 -6.80 8.04 -22.76
CA THR A 116 -8.11 8.42 -22.20
C THR A 116 -8.77 9.47 -23.09
N ASP A 117 -8.02 10.49 -23.51
CA ASP A 117 -8.49 11.50 -24.45
C ASP A 117 -8.88 10.90 -25.80
N LEU A 118 -8.13 9.89 -26.26
CA LEU A 118 -8.48 9.13 -27.45
C LEU A 118 -9.82 8.39 -27.27
N VAL A 119 -10.05 7.72 -26.14
CA VAL A 119 -11.32 7.04 -25.85
C VAL A 119 -12.48 8.03 -25.83
N ASN A 120 -12.31 9.20 -25.21
CA ASN A 120 -13.31 10.26 -25.17
C ASN A 120 -13.66 10.75 -26.59
N LEU A 121 -12.64 11.11 -27.36
CA LEU A 121 -12.78 11.60 -28.74
C LEU A 121 -13.52 10.57 -29.60
N LEU A 122 -13.13 9.29 -29.53
CA LEU A 122 -13.78 8.22 -30.29
C LEU A 122 -15.24 8.01 -29.87
N THR A 123 -15.55 8.25 -28.59
CA THR A 123 -16.91 8.16 -28.06
C THR A 123 -17.78 9.31 -28.56
N GLU A 124 -17.28 10.54 -28.49
CA GLU A 124 -17.94 11.76 -28.99
C GLU A 124 -18.17 11.69 -30.51
N ALA A 125 -17.14 11.29 -31.27
CA ALA A 125 -17.22 11.08 -32.72
C ALA A 125 -18.30 10.06 -33.11
N ARG A 126 -18.39 8.96 -32.36
CA ARG A 126 -19.41 7.94 -32.60
C ARG A 126 -20.81 8.45 -32.29
N LEU A 127 -20.95 9.28 -31.24
CA LEU A 127 -22.22 9.93 -30.95
C LEU A 127 -22.61 10.85 -32.11
N LEU A 128 -21.70 11.70 -32.60
CA LEU A 128 -21.92 12.57 -33.77
C LEU A 128 -22.40 11.79 -35.02
N ASP A 129 -21.80 10.61 -35.29
CA ASP A 129 -22.24 9.72 -36.37
C ASP A 129 -23.69 9.20 -36.20
N THR A 130 -24.21 9.17 -34.97
CA THR A 130 -25.53 8.60 -34.65
C THR A 130 -26.63 9.64 -34.37
N THR A 131 -26.29 10.82 -33.82
CA THR A 131 -27.27 11.79 -33.29
C THR A 131 -27.87 12.75 -34.32
N LEU A 132 -27.33 12.86 -35.52
CA LEU A 132 -27.80 13.82 -36.53
C LEU A 132 -28.70 13.14 -37.56
N LYS A 133 -29.93 12.75 -37.20
CA LYS A 133 -30.87 12.08 -38.13
C LYS A 133 -31.92 13.00 -38.77
N LYS A 134 -32.12 14.23 -38.26
CA LYS A 134 -33.11 15.18 -38.79
C LYS A 134 -32.57 15.98 -39.99
N GLU A 135 -33.48 16.42 -40.86
CA GLU A 135 -33.20 17.25 -42.06
C GLU A 135 -33.48 18.75 -41.82
N ASP A 136 -33.22 19.25 -40.61
CA ASP A 136 -33.27 20.69 -40.34
C ASP A 136 -31.92 21.37 -40.67
N ASN A 137 -31.96 22.67 -40.97
CA ASN A 137 -30.78 23.43 -41.39
C ASN A 137 -29.64 23.41 -40.37
N LEU A 138 -29.95 23.39 -39.07
CA LEU A 138 -28.97 23.36 -37.98
C LEU A 138 -28.29 21.99 -37.87
N SER A 139 -29.08 20.90 -37.91
CA SER A 139 -28.50 19.54 -37.97
C SER A 139 -27.68 19.32 -39.24
N ARG A 140 -28.07 19.91 -40.38
CA ARG A 140 -27.30 19.84 -41.64
C ARG A 140 -25.98 20.60 -41.54
N LEU A 141 -25.94 21.75 -40.87
CA LEU A 141 -24.71 22.50 -40.59
C LEU A 141 -23.70 21.64 -39.81
N ILE A 142 -24.11 21.07 -38.67
CA ILE A 142 -23.24 20.19 -37.86
C ILE A 142 -22.82 18.95 -38.66
N ARG A 143 -23.73 18.34 -39.44
CA ARG A 143 -23.42 17.16 -40.25
C ARG A 143 -22.38 17.45 -41.34
N THR A 144 -22.41 18.63 -41.93
CA THR A 144 -21.48 19.05 -42.99
C THR A 144 -20.09 19.29 -42.41
N GLU A 145 -20.01 20.03 -41.30
CA GLU A 145 -18.76 20.27 -40.57
C GLU A 145 -18.16 18.97 -40.01
N TRP A 146 -18.99 18.09 -39.45
CA TRP A 146 -18.55 16.77 -39.00
C TRP A 146 -18.04 15.92 -40.17
N GLY A 147 -18.71 15.93 -41.31
CA GLY A 147 -18.28 15.20 -42.51
C GLY A 147 -16.88 15.61 -42.97
N SER A 148 -16.62 16.92 -43.04
CA SER A 148 -15.30 17.45 -43.39
C SER A 148 -14.24 17.11 -42.34
N LEU A 149 -14.56 17.28 -41.06
CA LEU A 149 -13.63 16.98 -39.97
C LEU A 149 -13.29 15.48 -39.91
N ARG A 150 -14.28 14.61 -40.12
CA ARG A 150 -14.15 13.15 -40.17
C ARG A 150 -13.20 12.70 -41.27
N GLU A 151 -13.29 13.27 -42.46
CA GLU A 151 -12.32 12.99 -43.54
C GLU A 151 -10.91 13.43 -43.15
N SER A 152 -10.76 14.57 -42.46
CA SER A 152 -9.46 15.06 -42.01
C SER A 152 -8.79 14.17 -40.95
N LEU A 153 -9.58 13.43 -40.15
CA LEU A 153 -9.10 12.50 -39.12
C LEU A 153 -8.43 11.27 -39.74
N LEU A 154 -8.97 10.79 -40.87
CA LEU A 154 -8.42 9.65 -41.61
C LEU A 154 -7.03 9.95 -42.20
N ALA A 155 -6.72 11.23 -42.41
CA ALA A 155 -5.43 11.70 -42.93
C ALA A 155 -4.37 11.93 -41.83
N LYS A 156 -4.70 11.78 -40.53
CA LYS A 156 -3.72 11.97 -39.44
C LYS A 156 -2.84 10.73 -39.28
N GLU A 157 -1.53 10.93 -39.19
CA GLU A 157 -0.54 9.83 -39.17
C GLU A 157 -0.02 9.46 -37.78
N THR A 158 -0.31 10.28 -36.75
CA THR A 158 0.21 10.09 -35.39
C THR A 158 -0.86 10.38 -34.35
N LEU A 159 -0.79 9.73 -33.19
CA LEU A 159 -1.71 9.93 -32.07
C LEU A 159 -1.78 11.39 -31.63
N ALA A 160 -0.64 12.09 -31.53
CA ALA A 160 -0.62 13.51 -31.17
C ALA A 160 -1.42 14.38 -32.16
N LYS A 161 -1.14 14.27 -33.47
CA LYS A 161 -1.88 14.99 -34.52
C LYS A 161 -3.37 14.62 -34.58
N PHE A 162 -3.72 13.41 -34.14
CA PHE A 162 -5.10 12.96 -34.02
C PHE A 162 -5.79 13.68 -32.85
N LEU A 163 -5.17 13.70 -31.67
CA LEU A 163 -5.69 14.36 -30.47
C LEU A 163 -5.76 15.90 -30.59
N ASP A 164 -4.92 16.53 -31.41
CA ASP A 164 -5.00 17.98 -31.69
C ASP A 164 -6.37 18.42 -32.25
N THR A 165 -7.14 17.49 -32.83
CA THR A 165 -8.48 17.79 -33.35
C THR A 165 -9.58 17.70 -32.29
N LYS A 166 -9.27 17.18 -31.09
CA LYS A 166 -10.23 17.01 -29.98
C LYS A 166 -11.04 18.29 -29.71
N PRO A 167 -10.44 19.49 -29.55
CA PRO A 167 -11.22 20.69 -29.22
C PRO A 167 -12.28 21.06 -30.27
N LYS A 168 -12.09 20.67 -31.54
CA LYS A 168 -13.09 20.90 -32.60
C LYS A 168 -14.22 19.87 -32.54
N ILE A 169 -13.89 18.63 -32.18
CA ILE A 169 -14.87 17.54 -32.01
C ILE A 169 -15.73 17.82 -30.77
N ASP A 170 -15.12 18.22 -29.66
CA ASP A 170 -15.81 18.61 -28.43
C ASP A 170 -16.86 19.70 -28.71
N LYS A 171 -16.48 20.74 -29.45
CA LYS A 171 -17.42 21.80 -29.86
C LYS A 171 -18.59 21.31 -30.72
N LEU A 172 -18.32 20.43 -31.70
CA LEU A 172 -19.38 19.85 -32.53
C LEU A 172 -20.31 18.97 -31.70
N TYR A 173 -19.73 18.20 -30.78
CA TYR A 173 -20.46 17.35 -29.85
C TYR A 173 -21.36 18.18 -28.93
N ASP A 174 -20.83 19.26 -28.36
CA ASP A 174 -21.59 20.18 -27.51
C ASP A 174 -22.74 20.83 -28.29
N ALA A 175 -22.49 21.35 -29.50
CA ALA A 175 -23.53 21.89 -30.37
C ALA A 175 -24.62 20.84 -30.69
N ALA A 176 -24.23 19.60 -30.96
CA ALA A 176 -25.19 18.51 -31.22
C ALA A 176 -26.02 18.15 -29.98
N LEU A 177 -25.42 18.17 -28.79
CA LEU A 177 -26.14 17.98 -27.53
C LEU A 177 -27.12 19.13 -27.26
N LEU A 178 -26.73 20.37 -27.54
CA LEU A 178 -27.59 21.54 -27.40
C LEU A 178 -28.80 21.47 -28.34
N LEU A 179 -28.60 21.12 -29.62
CA LEU A 179 -29.71 20.88 -30.55
C LEU A 179 -30.63 19.74 -30.08
N ARG A 180 -30.08 18.68 -29.49
CA ARG A 180 -30.88 17.59 -28.91
C ARG A 180 -31.70 18.07 -27.70
N ASN A 181 -31.16 18.96 -26.88
CA ASN A 181 -31.90 19.55 -25.77
C ASN A 181 -33.04 20.44 -26.29
N LEU A 182 -32.78 21.23 -27.33
CA LEU A 182 -33.78 22.06 -27.98
C LEU A 182 -34.91 21.23 -28.61
N ASP A 183 -34.59 20.10 -29.23
CA ASP A 183 -35.59 19.14 -29.76
C ASP A 183 -36.54 18.62 -28.67
N LYS A 184 -36.03 18.41 -27.44
CA LYS A 184 -36.88 18.02 -26.31
C LYS A 184 -37.82 19.15 -25.88
N VAL A 185 -37.33 20.40 -25.89
CA VAL A 185 -38.14 21.58 -25.58
C VAL A 185 -39.23 21.78 -26.64
N ASP A 186 -38.88 21.68 -27.91
CA ASP A 186 -39.82 21.80 -29.03
C ASP A 186 -40.92 20.72 -28.98
N LYS A 187 -40.54 19.47 -28.71
CA LYS A 187 -41.50 18.36 -28.49
C LYS A 187 -42.38 18.58 -27.26
N PHE A 188 -41.84 19.13 -26.17
CA PHE A 188 -42.60 19.44 -24.97
C PHE A 188 -43.67 20.50 -25.26
N VAL A 189 -43.29 21.58 -25.94
CA VAL A 189 -44.20 22.67 -26.34
C VAL A 189 -45.25 22.19 -27.35
N SER A 190 -44.88 21.25 -28.22
CA SER A 190 -45.76 20.68 -29.26
C SER A 190 -46.62 19.51 -28.77
N SER A 191 -46.50 19.09 -27.51
CA SER A 191 -47.32 18.00 -26.96
C SER A 191 -48.73 18.51 -26.62
N ASP A 192 -49.77 17.90 -27.20
CA ASP A 192 -51.19 18.21 -26.94
C ASP A 192 -51.67 17.76 -25.54
N ASP A 193 -50.74 17.52 -24.60
CA ASP A 193 -51.06 17.02 -23.28
C ASP A 193 -51.55 18.15 -22.37
N THR A 194 -52.80 18.04 -21.91
CA THR A 194 -53.48 19.09 -21.11
C THR A 194 -52.69 19.51 -19.86
N GLN A 195 -51.86 18.62 -19.32
CA GLN A 195 -51.00 18.88 -18.15
C GLN A 195 -49.79 19.79 -18.43
N ASN A 196 -49.30 19.82 -19.67
CA ASN A 196 -48.11 20.63 -20.05
C ASN A 196 -48.50 22.00 -20.61
N SER A 197 -49.79 22.25 -20.84
CA SER A 197 -50.29 23.38 -21.61
C SER A 197 -49.98 24.77 -21.01
N ALA A 198 -49.88 24.88 -19.68
CA ALA A 198 -49.57 26.15 -19.01
C ALA A 198 -48.09 26.55 -19.17
N LEU A 199 -47.17 25.62 -18.86
CA LEU A 199 -45.72 25.79 -19.08
C LEU A 199 -45.39 25.95 -20.56
N ALA A 200 -46.01 25.17 -21.45
CA ALA A 200 -45.82 25.27 -22.88
C ALA A 200 -46.20 26.65 -23.43
N LYS A 201 -47.33 27.23 -22.99
CA LYS A 201 -47.76 28.59 -23.38
C LYS A 201 -46.80 29.68 -22.91
N LEU A 202 -46.17 29.47 -21.76
CA LEU A 202 -45.28 30.43 -21.11
C LEU A 202 -43.87 30.40 -21.71
N ILE A 203 -43.40 29.24 -22.18
CA ILE A 203 -42.08 29.05 -22.81
C ILE A 203 -42.09 29.41 -24.31
N LYS A 204 -43.23 29.19 -24.99
CA LYS A 204 -43.36 29.35 -26.45
C LYS A 204 -42.82 30.68 -27.02
N PRO A 205 -43.09 31.86 -26.44
CA PRO A 205 -42.54 33.11 -26.96
C PRO A 205 -41.01 33.19 -26.93
N LYS A 206 -40.39 32.63 -25.88
CA LYS A 206 -38.91 32.59 -25.73
C LYS A 206 -38.30 31.56 -26.67
N LEU A 207 -38.98 30.43 -26.89
CA LEU A 207 -38.61 29.42 -27.88
C LEU A 207 -38.67 30.00 -29.31
N ASP A 208 -39.74 30.71 -29.66
CA ASP A 208 -39.89 31.33 -30.98
C ASP A 208 -38.80 32.38 -31.24
N SER A 209 -38.44 33.17 -30.23
CA SER A 209 -37.32 34.12 -30.29
C SER A 209 -35.97 33.41 -30.50
N LEU A 210 -35.70 32.34 -29.73
CA LEU A 210 -34.46 31.57 -29.88
C LEU A 210 -34.38 30.89 -31.25
N MET A 211 -35.48 30.30 -31.72
CA MET A 211 -35.55 29.69 -33.05
C MET A 211 -35.32 30.72 -34.15
N GLY A 212 -35.76 31.97 -33.96
CA GLY A 212 -35.44 33.09 -34.85
C GLY A 212 -33.94 33.44 -34.88
N GLN A 213 -33.27 33.43 -33.74
CA GLN A 213 -31.82 33.65 -33.66
C GLN A 213 -31.02 32.49 -34.27
N LEU A 214 -31.39 31.24 -33.93
CA LEU A 214 -30.78 30.05 -34.48
C LEU A 214 -31.01 29.91 -36.00
N ALA A 215 -32.12 30.42 -36.53
CA ALA A 215 -32.35 30.44 -37.98
C ALA A 215 -31.28 31.24 -38.75
N SER A 216 -30.58 32.17 -38.08
CA SER A 216 -29.47 32.94 -38.63
C SER A 216 -28.08 32.34 -38.36
N ALA A 217 -28.00 31.21 -37.64
CA ALA A 217 -26.74 30.55 -37.33
C ALA A 217 -26.06 30.02 -38.59
N SER A 218 -24.79 30.37 -38.74
CA SER A 218 -23.93 30.01 -39.87
C SER A 218 -22.75 29.12 -39.47
N THR A 219 -22.42 29.08 -38.17
CA THR A 219 -21.37 28.23 -37.62
C THR A 219 -21.86 27.44 -36.40
N PRO A 220 -21.22 26.30 -36.06
CA PRO A 220 -21.50 25.60 -34.80
C PRO A 220 -21.26 26.46 -33.55
N SER A 221 -20.38 27.48 -33.63
CA SER A 221 -20.13 28.39 -32.51
C SER A 221 -21.35 29.28 -32.23
N ASP A 222 -22.08 29.69 -33.27
CA ASP A 222 -23.29 30.49 -33.12
C ASP A 222 -24.38 29.74 -32.31
N ILE A 223 -24.36 28.39 -32.33
CA ILE A 223 -25.25 27.54 -31.52
C ILE A 223 -24.74 27.46 -30.07
N VAL A 224 -23.43 27.34 -29.88
CA VAL A 224 -22.79 27.29 -28.56
C VAL A 224 -22.90 28.64 -27.84
N ASP A 225 -22.87 29.76 -28.56
CA ASP A 225 -23.05 31.10 -27.97
C ASP A 225 -24.46 31.28 -27.37
N LEU A 226 -25.45 30.55 -27.89
CA LEU A 226 -26.82 30.48 -27.37
C LEU A 226 -27.03 29.36 -26.34
N GLN A 227 -25.95 28.75 -25.86
CA GLN A 227 -25.98 27.65 -24.90
C GLN A 227 -26.82 27.98 -23.66
N GLN A 228 -26.65 29.18 -23.10
CA GLN A 228 -27.35 29.56 -21.87
C GLN A 228 -28.87 29.58 -22.08
N ASP A 229 -29.34 30.17 -23.19
CA ASP A 229 -30.78 30.24 -23.49
C ASP A 229 -31.40 28.85 -23.74
N ILE A 230 -30.67 27.98 -24.43
CA ILE A 230 -31.09 26.58 -24.68
C ILE A 230 -31.15 25.80 -23.36
N ILE A 231 -30.15 25.96 -22.50
CA ILE A 231 -30.09 25.30 -21.19
C ILE A 231 -31.18 25.83 -20.27
N ASP A 232 -31.44 27.14 -20.26
CA ASP A 232 -32.46 27.77 -19.44
C ASP A 232 -33.86 27.24 -19.81
N MET A 233 -34.19 27.14 -21.09
CA MET A 233 -35.47 26.56 -21.52
C MET A 233 -35.60 25.08 -21.16
N LYS A 234 -34.51 24.31 -21.29
CA LYS A 234 -34.47 22.92 -20.83
C LYS A 234 -34.69 22.83 -19.30
N ASN A 235 -34.03 23.69 -18.53
CA ASN A 235 -34.16 23.71 -17.08
C ASN A 235 -35.59 24.04 -16.64
N VAL A 236 -36.26 24.97 -17.32
CA VAL A 236 -37.66 25.33 -17.06
C VAL A 236 -38.61 24.14 -17.27
N ILE A 237 -38.37 23.28 -18.27
CA ILE A 237 -39.22 22.07 -18.46
C ILE A 237 -38.83 20.91 -17.53
N GLU A 238 -37.57 20.83 -17.10
CA GLU A 238 -37.08 19.72 -16.28
C GLU A 238 -37.24 19.96 -14.77
N ILE A 239 -37.36 21.21 -14.30
CA ILE A 239 -37.33 21.57 -12.87
C ILE A 239 -38.42 20.89 -12.05
N SER A 240 -39.66 20.84 -12.54
CA SER A 240 -40.77 20.18 -11.86
C SER A 240 -40.49 18.69 -11.63
N SER A 241 -39.88 18.03 -12.62
CA SER A 241 -39.48 16.62 -12.56
C SER A 241 -38.30 16.42 -11.60
N ARG A 242 -37.29 17.30 -11.66
CA ARG A 242 -36.12 17.27 -10.77
C ARG A 242 -36.51 17.44 -9.30
N ILE A 243 -37.35 18.41 -8.98
CA ILE A 243 -37.84 18.66 -7.62
C ILE A 243 -38.69 17.46 -7.15
N SER A 244 -39.65 17.01 -7.96
CA SER A 244 -40.54 15.88 -7.61
C SER A 244 -39.78 14.57 -7.37
N SER A 245 -38.80 14.25 -8.22
CA SER A 245 -37.93 13.08 -8.05
C SER A 245 -37.09 13.16 -6.77
N THR A 246 -36.57 14.35 -6.47
CA THR A 246 -35.76 14.59 -5.26
C THR A 246 -36.59 14.49 -3.99
N ILE A 247 -37.83 14.98 -4.00
CA ILE A 247 -38.81 14.79 -2.92
C ILE A 247 -39.11 13.29 -2.74
N GLY A 248 -39.36 12.56 -3.83
CA GLY A 248 -39.62 11.12 -3.79
C GLY A 248 -38.44 10.33 -3.22
N PHE A 249 -37.23 10.66 -3.65
CA PHE A 249 -36.00 10.07 -3.11
C PHE A 249 -35.81 10.39 -1.62
N ALA A 250 -36.00 11.64 -1.21
CA ALA A 250 -35.85 12.09 0.17
C ALA A 250 -36.86 11.41 1.11
N LYS A 251 -38.11 11.26 0.67
CA LYS A 251 -39.17 10.52 1.39
C LYS A 251 -38.84 9.03 1.53
N ASN A 252 -38.34 8.41 0.47
CA ASN A 252 -37.99 6.98 0.46
C ASN A 252 -36.75 6.62 1.30
N ASN A 253 -35.92 7.61 1.66
CA ASN A 253 -34.67 7.41 2.40
C ASN A 253 -34.67 8.08 3.79
N ASN A 254 -35.84 8.44 4.33
CA ASN A 254 -36.00 9.04 5.67
C ASN A 254 -35.14 10.30 5.91
N VAL A 255 -34.99 11.15 4.88
CA VAL A 255 -34.28 12.44 4.99
C VAL A 255 -35.12 13.43 5.81
N ASN A 256 -34.47 14.39 6.49
CA ASN A 256 -35.11 15.39 7.36
C ASN A 256 -36.40 15.99 6.74
N PRO A 257 -37.56 15.90 7.42
CA PRO A 257 -38.85 16.38 6.91
C PRO A 257 -38.84 17.84 6.46
N LYS A 258 -38.07 18.72 7.14
CA LYS A 258 -37.99 20.13 6.78
C LYS A 258 -37.40 20.38 5.39
N ILE A 259 -36.52 19.50 4.92
CA ILE A 259 -35.94 19.58 3.57
C ILE A 259 -37.00 19.16 2.54
N VAL A 260 -37.75 18.10 2.84
CA VAL A 260 -38.85 17.62 2.01
C VAL A 260 -39.92 18.71 1.85
N ASP A 261 -40.29 19.38 2.94
CA ASP A 261 -41.27 20.47 2.94
C ASP A 261 -40.78 21.67 2.13
N SER A 262 -39.50 22.06 2.29
CA SER A 262 -38.91 23.17 1.52
C SER A 262 -38.90 22.92 0.01
N PHE A 263 -38.65 21.68 -0.42
CA PHE A 263 -38.72 21.32 -1.85
C PHE A 263 -40.15 21.22 -2.36
N GLN A 264 -41.11 20.83 -1.50
CA GLN A 264 -42.52 20.83 -1.85
C GLN A 264 -43.03 22.26 -2.09
N GLU A 265 -42.62 23.23 -1.27
CA GLU A 265 -42.92 24.65 -1.50
C GLU A 265 -42.34 25.18 -2.82
N LEU A 266 -41.11 24.79 -3.18
CA LEU A 266 -40.54 25.15 -4.48
C LEU A 266 -41.33 24.54 -5.64
N LEU A 267 -41.77 23.28 -5.52
CA LEU A 267 -42.57 22.62 -6.55
C LEU A 267 -43.92 23.33 -6.76
N ASP A 268 -44.55 23.79 -5.70
CA ASP A 268 -45.83 24.49 -5.78
C ASP A 268 -45.65 25.90 -6.38
N LYS A 269 -44.55 26.59 -6.04
CA LYS A 269 -44.17 27.86 -6.71
C LYS A 269 -43.95 27.69 -8.22
N VAL A 270 -43.43 26.55 -8.69
CA VAL A 270 -43.29 26.30 -10.15
C VAL A 270 -44.65 26.21 -10.83
N LYS A 271 -45.67 25.64 -10.17
CA LYS A 271 -47.02 25.51 -10.74
C LYS A 271 -47.75 26.85 -10.85
N ASP A 272 -47.45 27.78 -9.94
CA ASP A 272 -48.11 29.10 -9.86
C ASP A 272 -47.37 30.21 -10.63
N ALA A 273 -46.18 29.92 -11.15
CA ALA A 273 -45.33 30.89 -11.84
C ALA A 273 -46.00 31.48 -13.10
N GLN A 274 -45.82 32.79 -13.30
CA GLN A 274 -46.45 33.54 -14.39
C GLN A 274 -45.48 33.91 -15.52
N THR A 275 -44.16 33.86 -15.26
CA THR A 275 -43.13 34.17 -16.26
C THR A 275 -42.01 33.12 -16.28
N VAL A 276 -41.27 33.06 -17.40
CA VAL A 276 -40.10 32.17 -17.53
C VAL A 276 -39.03 32.53 -16.49
N ASP A 277 -38.85 33.82 -16.23
CA ASP A 277 -37.84 34.30 -15.30
C ASP A 277 -38.20 33.97 -13.83
N ASP A 278 -39.49 33.92 -13.48
CA ASP A 278 -39.95 33.42 -12.18
C ASP A 278 -39.56 31.94 -12.00
N ILE A 279 -39.71 31.13 -13.05
CA ILE A 279 -39.34 29.70 -13.00
C ILE A 279 -37.83 29.55 -12.94
N LEU A 280 -37.05 30.35 -13.69
CA LEU A 280 -35.59 30.35 -13.62
C LEU A 280 -35.08 30.79 -12.25
N LYS A 281 -35.77 31.72 -11.58
CA LYS A 281 -35.49 32.05 -10.19
C LYS A 281 -35.73 30.86 -9.27
N ILE A 282 -36.81 30.10 -9.47
CA ILE A 282 -37.07 28.86 -8.71
C ILE A 282 -36.03 27.77 -9.01
N VAL A 283 -35.58 27.64 -10.26
CA VAL A 283 -34.44 26.78 -10.64
C VAL A 283 -33.20 27.19 -9.86
N SER A 284 -32.90 28.49 -9.81
CA SER A 284 -31.76 29.04 -9.07
C SER A 284 -31.91 28.81 -7.57
N ASP A 285 -33.10 29.03 -6.98
CA ASP A 285 -33.38 28.79 -5.55
C ASP A 285 -33.27 27.30 -5.20
N TYR A 286 -33.72 26.42 -6.09
CA TYR A 286 -33.57 24.97 -5.95
C TYR A 286 -32.11 24.54 -6.06
N ASP A 287 -31.38 25.03 -7.07
CA ASP A 287 -29.97 24.73 -7.27
C ASP A 287 -29.12 25.34 -6.14
N ASN A 288 -29.47 26.52 -5.61
CA ASN A 288 -28.88 27.14 -4.43
C ASN A 288 -29.21 26.34 -3.18
N SER A 289 -30.41 25.79 -3.02
CA SER A 289 -30.73 24.90 -1.89
C SER A 289 -29.94 23.59 -1.96
N ILE A 290 -29.75 23.05 -3.16
CA ILE A 290 -28.88 21.88 -3.40
C ILE A 290 -27.40 22.25 -3.20
N LYS A 291 -26.99 23.45 -3.59
CA LYS A 291 -25.64 24.00 -3.39
C LYS A 291 -25.38 24.26 -1.91
N ASP A 292 -26.33 24.79 -1.15
CA ASP A 292 -26.29 24.94 0.30
C ASP A 292 -26.23 23.57 1.00
N LEU A 293 -26.93 22.56 0.49
CA LEU A 293 -26.77 21.18 0.98
C LEU A 293 -25.39 20.60 0.65
N ARG A 294 -24.76 21.06 -0.45
CA ARG A 294 -23.36 20.73 -0.80
C ARG A 294 -22.34 21.57 -0.03
N GLU A 295 -22.62 22.83 0.29
CA GLU A 295 -21.77 23.85 0.95
C GLU A 295 -21.89 23.82 2.48
N LYS A 296 -22.95 23.19 3.00
CA LYS A 296 -22.92 22.61 4.34
C LYS A 296 -21.87 21.48 4.47
N ARG A 297 -21.06 21.22 3.41
CA ARG A 297 -19.62 20.94 3.52
C ARG A 297 -18.82 22.27 3.63
N SER A 298 -18.44 22.67 4.85
CA SER A 298 -17.68 23.88 5.28
C SER A 298 -16.55 24.39 4.32
N PRO A 299 -16.17 25.69 4.30
CA PRO A 299 -14.99 26.23 3.58
C PRO A 299 -13.67 25.49 3.86
N LEU A 300 -13.54 24.94 5.08
CA LEU A 300 -12.45 24.05 5.45
C LEU A 300 -12.48 22.74 4.67
N SER A 301 -13.67 22.28 4.28
CA SER A 301 -13.86 21.11 3.40
C SER A 301 -13.39 21.39 1.96
N THR A 302 -13.58 22.61 1.46
CA THR A 302 -13.08 23.02 0.14
C THR A 302 -11.56 23.14 0.15
N LEU A 303 -10.99 23.79 1.17
CA LEU A 303 -9.53 23.88 1.35
C LEU A 303 -8.91 22.51 1.58
N LYS A 304 -9.59 21.63 2.33
CA LYS A 304 -9.20 20.22 2.49
C LYS A 304 -9.19 19.49 1.15
N PHE A 305 -10.22 19.67 0.33
CA PHE A 305 -10.29 19.04 -1.00
C PHE A 305 -9.18 19.53 -1.93
N GLU A 306 -8.86 20.84 -1.91
CA GLU A 306 -7.74 21.40 -2.69
C GLU A 306 -6.39 20.84 -2.24
N TYR A 307 -6.16 20.77 -0.92
CA TYR A 307 -4.94 20.18 -0.38
C TYR A 307 -4.87 18.67 -0.56
N GLU A 308 -5.99 17.95 -0.56
CA GLU A 308 -6.04 16.52 -0.93
C GLU A 308 -5.73 16.33 -2.42
N LYS A 309 -6.18 17.24 -3.30
CA LYS A 309 -5.82 17.23 -4.73
C LYS A 309 -4.33 17.54 -4.95
N LEU A 310 -3.78 18.53 -4.25
CA LEU A 310 -2.34 18.83 -4.27
C LEU A 310 -1.53 17.69 -3.65
N LYS A 311 -2.05 17.04 -2.61
CA LYS A 311 -1.44 15.85 -1.99
C LYS A 311 -1.33 14.74 -3.00
N SER A 312 -2.43 14.39 -3.66
CA SER A 312 -2.41 13.41 -4.74
C SER A 312 -1.41 13.80 -5.81
N LYS A 313 -1.37 15.07 -6.24
CA LYS A 313 -0.42 15.52 -7.26
C LYS A 313 1.06 15.48 -6.81
N ALA A 314 1.35 15.83 -5.55
CA ALA A 314 2.68 15.78 -4.97
C ALA A 314 3.15 14.34 -4.70
N GLU A 315 2.23 13.45 -4.30
CA GLU A 315 2.45 12.00 -4.22
C GLU A 315 2.75 11.42 -5.60
N LEU A 316 1.97 11.78 -6.62
CA LEU A 316 2.17 11.38 -8.02
C LEU A 316 3.50 11.90 -8.63
N GLN A 317 4.14 12.89 -8.01
CA GLN A 317 5.38 13.53 -8.49
C GLN A 317 6.57 13.31 -7.54
N SER A 318 6.37 12.57 -6.45
CA SER A 318 7.38 12.36 -5.39
C SER A 318 8.02 13.66 -4.87
N ASP A 319 7.28 14.78 -4.83
CA ASP A 319 7.77 16.05 -4.26
C ASP A 319 7.56 16.04 -2.74
N TYR A 320 8.48 15.37 -2.03
CA TYR A 320 8.43 15.19 -0.58
C TYR A 320 8.40 16.51 0.20
N GLU A 321 8.96 17.58 -0.34
CA GLU A 321 8.97 18.92 0.26
C GLU A 321 7.56 19.55 0.21
N SER A 322 6.91 19.46 -0.95
CA SER A 322 5.50 19.86 -1.11
C SER A 322 4.59 18.98 -0.26
N LEU A 323 4.81 17.66 -0.25
CA LEU A 323 4.04 16.69 0.54
C LEU A 323 4.06 16.98 2.05
N ASN A 324 5.22 17.35 2.60
CA ASN A 324 5.33 17.69 4.02
C ASN A 324 4.50 18.95 4.34
N THR A 325 4.59 19.97 3.49
CA THR A 325 3.82 21.21 3.62
C THR A 325 2.31 20.96 3.50
N ILE A 326 1.91 20.11 2.56
CA ILE A 326 0.51 19.67 2.34
C ILE A 326 -0.03 18.89 3.53
N ASN A 327 0.73 17.93 4.07
CA ASN A 327 0.29 17.14 5.22
C ASN A 327 0.10 18.02 6.48
N ASN A 328 0.98 19.01 6.68
CA ASN A 328 0.83 19.98 7.76
C ASN A 328 -0.41 20.87 7.55
N ALA A 329 -0.67 21.33 6.32
CA ALA A 329 -1.88 22.06 5.99
C ALA A 329 -3.15 21.25 6.30
N LEU A 330 -3.22 19.99 5.85
CA LEU A 330 -4.35 19.09 6.12
C LEU A 330 -4.58 18.84 7.60
N LYS A 331 -3.50 18.74 8.40
CA LYS A 331 -3.60 18.61 9.86
C LYS A 331 -4.22 19.85 10.50
N ILE A 332 -3.80 21.04 10.09
CA ILE A 332 -4.36 22.32 10.58
C ILE A 332 -5.82 22.48 10.15
N ILE A 333 -6.16 22.13 8.90
CA ILE A 333 -7.53 22.17 8.38
C ILE A 333 -8.44 21.20 9.17
N ASN A 334 -7.99 19.97 9.43
CA ASN A 334 -8.74 19.03 10.27
C ASN A 334 -8.93 19.55 11.70
N THR A 335 -7.90 20.19 12.27
CA THR A 335 -7.98 20.79 13.62
C THR A 335 -8.98 21.95 13.65
N ALA A 336 -9.05 22.76 12.59
CA ALA A 336 -10.04 23.82 12.45
C ALA A 336 -11.48 23.26 12.36
N ILE A 337 -11.67 22.17 11.61
CA ILE A 337 -12.98 21.47 11.50
C ILE A 337 -13.44 20.93 12.86
N GLU A 338 -12.53 20.44 13.70
CA GLU A 338 -12.84 19.98 15.05
C GLU A 338 -13.20 21.14 16.00
N ILE A 339 -12.59 22.31 15.80
CA ILE A 339 -12.83 23.52 16.58
C ILE A 339 -14.18 24.16 16.24
N GLU A 340 -14.62 24.13 14.98
CA GLU A 340 -15.99 24.51 14.58
C GLU A 340 -17.08 23.66 15.30
N LYS A 341 -16.73 22.46 15.78
CA LYS A 341 -17.66 21.53 16.44
C LYS A 341 -17.67 21.64 17.97
N GLY A 342 -16.83 22.48 18.58
CA GLY A 342 -16.69 22.60 20.05
C GLY A 342 -16.72 24.05 20.56
N ASN A 343 -16.38 24.24 21.85
CA ASN A 343 -16.21 25.58 22.48
C ASN A 343 -14.72 25.86 22.81
N PRO A 344 -13.88 26.21 21.83
CA PRO A 344 -12.46 26.51 22.05
C PRO A 344 -12.25 27.95 22.54
N THR A 345 -11.10 28.20 23.18
CA THR A 345 -10.68 29.54 23.63
C THR A 345 -10.35 30.46 22.44
N ILE A 346 -10.66 31.76 22.55
CA ILE A 346 -10.41 32.79 21.51
C ILE A 346 -8.97 32.76 20.96
N ASN A 347 -7.95 32.64 21.83
CA ASN A 347 -6.53 32.53 21.42
C ASN A 347 -6.22 31.32 20.52
N LYS A 348 -6.98 30.22 20.66
CA LYS A 348 -6.83 29.01 19.83
C LYS A 348 -7.50 29.19 18.46
N ILE A 349 -8.56 29.99 18.39
CA ILE A 349 -9.25 30.37 17.15
C ILE A 349 -8.34 31.31 16.34
N ASP A 350 -7.81 32.37 16.96
CA ASP A 350 -6.96 33.35 16.26
C ASP A 350 -5.70 32.73 15.64
N LYS A 351 -5.04 31.80 16.36
CA LYS A 351 -3.85 31.09 15.86
C LYS A 351 -4.15 30.20 14.67
N ILE A 352 -5.32 29.57 14.64
CA ILE A 352 -5.72 28.70 13.55
C ILE A 352 -6.13 29.53 12.33
N GLU A 353 -6.79 30.68 12.53
CA GLU A 353 -7.15 31.57 11.44
C GLU A 353 -5.91 32.12 10.71
N VAL A 354 -4.86 32.46 11.46
CA VAL A 354 -3.56 32.87 10.89
C VAL A 354 -2.92 31.74 10.07
N LEU A 355 -2.95 30.50 10.58
CA LEU A 355 -2.41 29.35 9.87
C LEU A 355 -3.24 28.98 8.64
N LEU A 356 -4.57 29.09 8.71
CA LEU A 356 -5.48 28.85 7.59
C LEU A 356 -5.26 29.87 6.47
N ASN A 357 -5.07 31.15 6.81
CA ASN A 357 -4.72 32.17 5.83
C ASN A 357 -3.34 31.90 5.19
N TYR A 358 -2.34 31.52 5.98
CA TYR A 358 -1.03 31.10 5.45
C TYR A 358 -1.16 29.92 4.48
N TYR A 359 -1.86 28.85 4.86
CA TYR A 359 -2.03 27.69 3.98
C TYR A 359 -2.95 27.96 2.79
N SER A 360 -3.90 28.88 2.88
CA SER A 360 -4.66 29.34 1.71
C SER A 360 -3.73 29.96 0.66
N THR A 361 -2.75 30.77 1.08
CA THR A 361 -1.76 31.38 0.16
C THR A 361 -0.72 30.38 -0.37
N GLN A 362 -0.33 29.37 0.40
CA GLN A 362 0.66 28.36 -0.03
C GLN A 362 0.10 27.38 -1.07
N SER A 363 -1.22 27.20 -1.13
CA SER A 363 -1.89 26.29 -2.09
C SER A 363 -1.50 26.60 -3.55
N SER A 364 -1.49 27.89 -3.92
CA SER A 364 -1.14 28.33 -5.28
C SER A 364 0.35 28.17 -5.60
N VAL A 365 1.23 28.39 -4.61
CA VAL A 365 2.68 28.23 -4.74
C VAL A 365 3.06 26.76 -4.95
N ILE A 366 2.46 25.87 -4.16
CA ILE A 366 2.64 24.42 -4.30
C ILE A 366 2.05 23.95 -5.63
N GLY A 367 0.86 24.44 -6.00
CA GLY A 367 0.25 24.16 -7.29
C GLY A 367 1.17 24.48 -8.46
N ALA A 368 1.71 25.70 -8.51
CA ALA A 368 2.63 26.15 -9.55
C ALA A 368 3.95 25.34 -9.59
N LYS A 369 4.50 24.97 -8.43
CA LYS A 369 5.68 24.08 -8.36
C LYS A 369 5.38 22.71 -8.94
N LEU A 370 4.26 22.10 -8.54
CA LEU A 370 3.83 20.80 -9.06
C LEU A 370 3.42 20.86 -10.55
N ASP A 371 2.96 22.02 -11.05
CA ASP A 371 2.72 22.25 -12.48
C ASP A 371 4.00 22.46 -13.30
N SER A 372 5.13 22.75 -12.66
CA SER A 372 6.41 23.01 -13.34
C SER A 372 7.18 21.76 -13.76
N TYR A 373 6.78 20.56 -13.29
CA TYR A 373 7.36 19.29 -13.74
C TYR A 373 7.00 19.04 -15.21
N THR A 374 7.98 18.99 -16.10
CA THR A 374 7.74 18.77 -17.53
C THR A 374 7.30 17.32 -17.80
N LYS A 375 6.25 17.15 -18.61
CA LYS A 375 5.66 15.87 -19.06
C LYS A 375 6.73 14.90 -19.62
N ASP A 376 7.87 15.40 -20.08
CA ASP A 376 8.95 14.62 -20.70
C ASP A 376 9.85 13.87 -19.69
N ALA A 377 10.16 14.45 -18.52
CA ALA A 377 11.04 13.81 -17.54
C ALA A 377 10.39 12.56 -16.90
N TYR A 378 9.09 12.66 -16.60
CA TYR A 378 8.29 11.53 -16.14
C TYR A 378 8.18 10.43 -17.22
N LYS A 379 7.87 10.81 -18.47
CA LYS A 379 7.71 9.86 -19.58
C LYS A 379 9.00 9.08 -19.86
N ILE A 380 10.17 9.72 -19.77
CA ILE A 380 11.48 9.06 -19.94
C ILE A 380 11.69 8.01 -18.84
N ARG A 381 11.55 8.41 -17.57
CA ARG A 381 11.80 7.53 -16.42
C ARG A 381 10.82 6.34 -16.38
N ALA A 382 9.54 6.59 -16.64
CA ALA A 382 8.52 5.55 -16.72
C ALA A 382 8.79 4.55 -17.86
N SER A 383 9.22 5.05 -19.03
CA SER A 383 9.58 4.21 -20.18
C SER A 383 10.76 3.27 -19.86
N GLU A 384 11.80 3.76 -19.18
CA GLU A 384 12.95 2.94 -18.77
C GLU A 384 12.58 1.81 -17.80
N ILE A 385 11.70 2.09 -16.84
CA ILE A 385 11.20 1.09 -15.87
C ILE A 385 10.38 0.01 -16.59
N LEU A 386 9.47 0.43 -17.48
CA LEU A 386 8.61 -0.49 -18.22
C LEU A 386 9.38 -1.33 -19.25
N GLN A 387 10.42 -0.77 -19.88
CA GLN A 387 11.32 -1.53 -20.74
C GLN A 387 12.04 -2.64 -19.96
N ARG A 388 12.52 -2.34 -18.75
CA ARG A 388 13.10 -3.36 -17.86
C ARG A 388 12.06 -4.43 -17.52
N ALA A 389 10.85 -4.02 -17.13
CA ALA A 389 9.76 -4.95 -16.86
C ALA A 389 9.46 -5.88 -18.06
N LYS A 390 9.41 -5.32 -19.28
CA LYS A 390 9.18 -6.08 -20.50
C LYS A 390 10.32 -7.04 -20.83
N SER A 391 11.57 -6.63 -20.58
CA SER A 391 12.73 -7.50 -20.73
C SER A 391 12.63 -8.72 -19.82
N LEU A 392 12.22 -8.53 -18.56
CA LEU A 392 12.02 -9.64 -17.62
C LEU A 392 10.89 -10.57 -18.05
N GLU A 393 9.76 -10.03 -18.49
CA GLU A 393 8.64 -10.82 -19.03
C GLU A 393 9.05 -11.70 -20.24
N ASN A 394 9.90 -11.15 -21.12
CA ASN A 394 10.43 -11.90 -22.25
C ASN A 394 11.35 -13.04 -21.80
N LEU A 395 12.20 -12.81 -20.79
CA LEU A 395 13.06 -13.85 -20.19
C LEU A 395 12.22 -14.97 -19.57
N VAL A 396 11.19 -14.60 -18.81
CA VAL A 396 10.23 -15.54 -18.20
C VAL A 396 9.55 -16.38 -19.29
N SER A 397 9.04 -15.73 -20.34
CA SER A 397 8.35 -16.41 -21.44
C SER A 397 9.28 -17.36 -22.21
N LEU A 398 10.56 -17.01 -22.36
CA LEU A 398 11.56 -17.88 -22.95
C LEU A 398 11.83 -19.07 -22.02
N GLY A 399 12.04 -18.82 -20.72
CA GLY A 399 12.31 -19.84 -19.72
C GLY A 399 11.18 -20.87 -19.62
N GLU A 400 9.92 -20.45 -19.64
CA GLU A 400 8.76 -21.36 -19.63
C GLU A 400 8.76 -22.34 -20.81
N ARG A 401 9.25 -21.94 -21.99
CA ARG A 401 9.32 -22.86 -23.15
C ARG A 401 10.28 -24.02 -22.90
N HIS A 402 11.34 -23.79 -22.15
CA HIS A 402 12.40 -24.76 -21.91
C HIS A 402 12.23 -25.53 -20.60
N ASN A 403 11.68 -24.88 -19.57
CA ASN A 403 11.74 -25.35 -18.18
C ASN A 403 10.37 -25.66 -17.55
N LYS A 404 9.26 -25.58 -18.31
CA LYS A 404 7.90 -25.80 -17.78
C LYS A 404 7.64 -27.15 -17.08
N PHE A 405 8.49 -28.15 -17.29
CA PHE A 405 8.36 -29.47 -16.67
C PHE A 405 9.22 -29.62 -15.41
N LEU A 406 10.02 -28.60 -15.06
CA LEU A 406 10.77 -28.58 -13.82
C LEU A 406 9.82 -28.31 -12.65
N PRO A 407 10.03 -28.94 -11.48
CA PRO A 407 9.19 -28.75 -10.30
C PRO A 407 9.06 -27.28 -9.91
N GLY A 408 7.83 -26.82 -9.65
CA GLY A 408 7.51 -25.45 -9.18
C GLY A 408 7.85 -24.31 -10.16
N TYR A 409 8.44 -24.59 -11.32
CA TYR A 409 8.94 -23.53 -12.23
C TYR A 409 7.80 -22.66 -12.76
N THR A 410 6.66 -23.26 -13.12
CA THR A 410 5.49 -22.54 -13.61
C THR A 410 4.83 -21.66 -12.54
N ASP A 411 4.88 -22.08 -11.28
CA ASP A 411 4.32 -21.33 -10.17
C ASP A 411 5.20 -20.12 -9.86
N PHE A 412 6.52 -20.32 -9.85
CA PHE A 412 7.50 -19.23 -9.79
C PHE A 412 7.29 -18.20 -10.90
N THR A 413 7.21 -18.62 -12.16
CA THR A 413 7.04 -17.68 -13.29
C THR A 413 5.68 -16.99 -13.27
N SER A 414 4.62 -17.65 -12.82
CA SER A 414 3.27 -17.06 -12.69
C SER A 414 3.20 -16.01 -11.59
N ASN A 415 3.84 -16.26 -10.44
CA ASN A 415 3.96 -15.29 -9.35
C ASN A 415 4.74 -14.05 -9.82
N LEU A 416 5.87 -14.27 -10.50
CA LEU A 416 6.71 -13.20 -11.04
C LEU A 416 5.91 -12.31 -12.03
N LYS A 417 5.14 -12.90 -12.95
CA LYS A 417 4.25 -12.16 -13.86
C LYS A 417 3.23 -11.30 -13.11
N THR A 418 2.59 -11.87 -12.08
CA THR A 418 1.60 -11.14 -11.25
C THR A 418 2.24 -9.93 -10.56
N ARG A 419 3.46 -10.07 -10.04
CA ARG A 419 4.20 -8.96 -9.43
C ARG A 419 4.72 -7.96 -10.46
N LEU A 420 5.03 -8.40 -11.68
CA LEU A 420 5.35 -7.51 -12.79
C LEU A 420 4.16 -6.61 -13.16
N ASP A 421 2.94 -7.15 -13.15
CA ASP A 421 1.72 -6.39 -13.40
C ASP A 421 1.42 -5.39 -12.28
N LYS A 422 1.68 -5.76 -11.02
CA LYS A 422 1.65 -4.80 -9.90
C LYS A 422 2.62 -3.64 -10.13
N ALA A 423 3.84 -3.90 -10.60
CA ALA A 423 4.81 -2.85 -10.92
C ALA A 423 4.35 -1.94 -12.08
N ARG A 424 3.71 -2.50 -13.11
CA ARG A 424 3.08 -1.72 -14.19
C ARG A 424 1.96 -0.82 -13.67
N ASN A 425 1.14 -1.34 -12.74
CA ASN A 425 0.09 -0.55 -12.10
C ASN A 425 0.66 0.59 -11.24
N LEU A 426 1.79 0.40 -10.58
CA LEU A 426 2.49 1.49 -9.88
C LEU A 426 2.91 2.60 -10.85
N VAL A 427 3.36 2.26 -12.07
CA VAL A 427 3.63 3.27 -13.11
C VAL A 427 2.36 3.98 -13.58
N VAL A 428 1.21 3.30 -13.68
CA VAL A 428 -0.08 3.96 -13.96
C VAL A 428 -0.45 4.92 -12.82
N GLN A 429 -0.20 4.49 -11.58
CA GLN A 429 -0.39 5.26 -10.36
C GLN A 429 0.72 6.30 -10.12
N LYS A 430 1.64 6.49 -11.10
CA LYS A 430 2.76 7.43 -11.08
C LYS A 430 3.77 7.26 -9.93
N ASP A 431 3.76 6.12 -9.23
CA ASP A 431 4.76 5.75 -8.23
C ASP A 431 5.96 5.06 -8.91
N LEU A 432 6.82 5.88 -9.52
CA LEU A 432 7.99 5.39 -10.27
C LEU A 432 9.08 4.80 -9.39
N ASP A 433 9.20 5.25 -8.13
CA ASP A 433 10.23 4.76 -7.21
C ASP A 433 9.87 3.35 -6.72
N ALA A 434 8.62 3.12 -6.31
CA ALA A 434 8.16 1.80 -5.94
C ALA A 434 8.16 0.85 -7.15
N ALA A 435 7.77 1.34 -8.34
CA ALA A 435 7.85 0.56 -9.57
C ALA A 435 9.30 0.17 -9.92
N ASP A 436 10.26 1.10 -9.88
CA ASP A 436 11.68 0.79 -10.19
C ASP A 436 12.26 -0.19 -9.16
N THR A 437 11.96 0.01 -7.88
CA THR A 437 12.41 -0.89 -6.80
C THR A 437 11.85 -2.29 -7.00
N GLN A 438 10.54 -2.41 -7.22
CA GLN A 438 9.90 -3.70 -7.44
C GLN A 438 10.45 -4.42 -8.68
N ILE A 439 10.70 -3.71 -9.78
CA ILE A 439 11.30 -4.32 -10.99
C ILE A 439 12.74 -4.78 -10.73
N ARG A 440 13.54 -4.01 -9.98
CA ARG A 440 14.92 -4.42 -9.61
C ARG A 440 14.91 -5.67 -8.73
N ASP A 441 14.03 -5.72 -7.74
CA ASP A 441 13.89 -6.88 -6.86
C ASP A 441 13.49 -8.13 -7.64
N LEU A 442 12.54 -8.00 -8.57
CA LEU A 442 12.12 -9.09 -9.46
C LEU A 442 13.26 -9.57 -10.37
N PHE A 443 14.13 -8.67 -10.84
CA PHE A 443 15.32 -9.05 -11.62
C PHE A 443 16.35 -9.81 -10.77
N ALA A 444 16.61 -9.34 -9.54
CA ALA A 444 17.55 -10.00 -8.63
C ALA A 444 17.04 -11.41 -8.27
N GLU A 445 15.74 -11.52 -7.98
CA GLU A 445 15.07 -12.79 -7.74
C GLU A 445 15.16 -13.73 -8.95
N TRP A 446 14.86 -13.23 -10.15
CA TRP A 446 15.00 -14.01 -11.38
C TRP A 446 16.42 -14.53 -11.59
N GLN A 447 17.44 -13.69 -11.41
CA GLN A 447 18.83 -14.10 -11.59
C GLN A 447 19.23 -15.23 -10.63
N GLN A 448 18.82 -15.13 -9.36
CA GLN A 448 19.15 -16.15 -8.35
C GLN A 448 18.37 -17.45 -8.59
N VAL A 449 17.05 -17.37 -8.75
CA VAL A 449 16.19 -18.55 -8.90
C VAL A 449 16.43 -19.25 -10.23
N SER A 450 16.50 -18.50 -11.34
CA SER A 450 16.80 -19.09 -12.65
C SER A 450 18.22 -19.65 -12.72
N GLY A 451 19.18 -19.05 -12.02
CA GLY A 451 20.53 -19.59 -11.88
C GLY A 451 20.51 -20.97 -11.22
N LYS A 452 19.74 -21.13 -10.13
CA LYS A 452 19.61 -22.42 -9.44
C LYS A 452 18.94 -23.50 -10.28
N TYR A 453 17.89 -23.17 -11.02
CA TYR A 453 17.32 -24.09 -12.00
C TYR A 453 18.29 -24.51 -13.11
N THR A 454 19.33 -23.70 -13.38
CA THR A 454 20.38 -24.03 -14.37
C THR A 454 21.47 -24.90 -13.75
N GLU A 455 21.86 -24.61 -12.50
CA GLU A 455 22.90 -25.35 -11.76
C GLU A 455 22.44 -26.75 -11.35
N ASP A 456 21.25 -26.85 -10.77
CA ASP A 456 20.67 -28.10 -10.27
C ASP A 456 19.15 -28.12 -10.49
N PRO A 457 18.66 -28.51 -11.68
CA PRO A 457 17.24 -28.40 -12.05
C PRO A 457 16.26 -29.18 -11.15
N TYR A 458 16.73 -30.21 -10.44
CA TYR A 458 15.92 -31.11 -9.60
C TYR A 458 16.31 -31.06 -8.12
N GLY A 459 17.15 -30.11 -7.71
CA GLY A 459 17.60 -29.97 -6.32
C GLY A 459 16.52 -29.53 -5.32
N SER A 460 15.32 -29.19 -5.79
CA SER A 460 14.14 -28.95 -4.94
C SER A 460 12.92 -29.69 -5.49
N GLU A 461 12.28 -30.49 -4.64
CA GLU A 461 11.05 -31.22 -4.99
C GLU A 461 9.84 -30.30 -5.21
N SER A 462 9.79 -29.19 -4.48
CA SER A 462 8.74 -28.15 -4.61
C SER A 462 9.09 -27.05 -5.62
N GLY A 463 10.34 -27.01 -6.10
CA GLY A 463 10.88 -25.95 -6.94
C GLY A 463 11.56 -24.83 -6.17
N TYR A 464 12.38 -24.04 -6.88
CA TYR A 464 13.16 -22.97 -6.27
C TYR A 464 12.37 -21.68 -6.08
N SER A 465 12.54 -21.11 -4.89
CA SER A 465 12.26 -19.72 -4.54
C SER A 465 13.46 -19.17 -3.79
N LEU A 466 13.55 -17.85 -3.56
CA LEU A 466 14.62 -17.28 -2.73
C LEU A 466 14.70 -17.91 -1.34
N ASP A 467 13.54 -18.21 -0.76
CA ASP A 467 13.44 -18.83 0.56
C ASP A 467 13.83 -20.30 0.50
N GLU A 468 13.41 -21.03 -0.52
CA GLU A 468 13.79 -22.45 -0.67
C GLU A 468 15.28 -22.60 -0.91
N ILE A 469 15.89 -21.69 -1.67
CA ILE A 469 17.35 -21.64 -1.84
C ILE A 469 18.04 -21.49 -0.48
N LYS A 470 17.57 -20.55 0.35
CA LYS A 470 18.08 -20.39 1.72
C LYS A 470 17.85 -21.63 2.56
N ARG A 471 16.66 -22.25 2.53
CA ARG A 471 16.38 -23.48 3.28
C ARG A 471 17.33 -24.61 2.88
N ILE A 472 17.61 -24.79 1.59
CA ILE A 472 18.58 -25.77 1.09
C ILE A 472 19.99 -25.47 1.62
N GLU A 473 20.42 -24.20 1.60
CA GLU A 473 21.71 -23.78 2.16
C GLU A 473 21.83 -24.09 3.66
N TYR A 474 20.80 -23.78 4.45
CA TYR A 474 20.79 -24.12 5.87
C TYR A 474 20.73 -25.62 6.15
N ARG A 475 19.93 -26.39 5.39
CA ARG A 475 19.90 -27.86 5.49
C ARG A 475 21.29 -28.45 5.22
N LYS A 476 22.03 -27.89 4.26
CA LYS A 476 23.42 -28.28 4.01
C LYS A 476 24.33 -27.98 5.20
N LYS A 477 24.22 -26.78 5.81
CA LYS A 477 24.97 -26.43 7.04
C LYS A 477 24.66 -27.37 8.21
N ILE A 478 23.40 -27.79 8.37
CA ILE A 478 22.99 -28.77 9.39
C ILE A 478 23.64 -30.13 9.12
N ASN A 479 23.59 -30.62 7.87
CA ASN A 479 24.21 -31.88 7.49
C ASN A 479 25.73 -31.86 7.73
N GLU A 480 26.40 -30.76 7.40
CA GLU A 480 27.83 -30.58 7.66
C GLU A 480 28.15 -30.66 9.17
N LEU A 481 27.30 -30.11 10.04
CA LEU A 481 27.45 -30.23 11.49
C LEU A 481 27.18 -31.64 12.00
N THR A 482 26.18 -32.33 11.47
CA THR A 482 25.88 -33.72 11.82
C THR A 482 27.03 -34.65 11.43
N ASP A 483 27.58 -34.46 10.23
CA ASP A 483 28.76 -35.20 9.76
C ASP A 483 29.99 -34.92 10.63
N PHE A 484 30.16 -33.66 11.06
CA PHE A 484 31.25 -33.25 11.96
C PHE A 484 31.16 -33.95 13.32
N VAL A 485 29.99 -33.89 13.98
CA VAL A 485 29.75 -34.56 15.27
C VAL A 485 29.98 -36.07 15.15
N THR A 486 29.55 -36.67 14.04
CA THR A 486 29.74 -38.11 13.78
C THR A 486 31.22 -38.45 13.61
N THR A 487 31.97 -37.62 12.89
CA THR A 487 33.40 -37.82 12.59
C THR A 487 34.28 -37.68 13.84
N PHE A 488 33.96 -36.72 14.71
CA PHE A 488 34.74 -36.41 15.92
C PHE A 488 34.03 -36.82 17.21
N TYR A 489 33.20 -37.87 17.13
CA TYR A 489 32.35 -38.31 18.22
C TYR A 489 33.11 -38.50 19.56
N ASN A 490 32.55 -37.91 20.61
CA ASN A 490 32.98 -38.06 22.01
C ASN A 490 31.93 -38.89 22.77
N PRO A 491 32.30 -39.95 23.51
CA PRO A 491 31.36 -40.75 24.31
C PRO A 491 30.48 -39.97 25.30
N ASN A 492 30.93 -38.78 25.72
CA ASN A 492 30.17 -37.90 26.63
C ASN A 492 29.31 -36.87 25.90
N PHE A 493 29.25 -36.90 24.56
CA PHE A 493 28.45 -35.96 23.77
C PHE A 493 26.95 -36.19 23.98
N ASP A 494 26.24 -35.15 24.37
CA ASP A 494 24.79 -35.18 24.54
C ASP A 494 24.08 -35.13 23.17
N SER A 495 23.93 -36.31 22.56
CA SER A 495 23.28 -36.47 21.26
C SER A 495 21.79 -36.12 21.27
N GLU A 496 21.08 -36.33 22.38
CA GLU A 496 19.65 -36.01 22.49
C GLU A 496 19.43 -34.50 22.41
N LYS A 497 20.24 -33.73 23.14
CA LYS A 497 20.20 -32.27 23.09
C LYS A 497 20.59 -31.74 21.72
N PHE A 498 21.63 -32.30 21.08
CA PHE A 498 22.01 -31.91 19.71
C PHE A 498 20.85 -32.09 18.72
N ILE A 499 20.22 -33.27 18.72
CA ILE A 499 19.09 -33.58 17.84
C ILE A 499 17.95 -32.59 18.08
N GLY A 500 17.61 -32.33 19.35
CA GLY A 500 16.58 -31.35 19.70
C GLY A 500 16.88 -29.94 19.19
N MET A 501 18.13 -29.47 19.27
CA MET A 501 18.53 -28.16 18.74
C MET A 501 18.47 -28.11 17.20
N THR A 502 18.84 -29.20 16.51
CA THR A 502 18.76 -29.29 15.05
C THR A 502 17.32 -29.40 14.53
N ASP A 503 16.44 -30.06 15.28
CA ASP A 503 15.01 -30.15 14.97
C ASP A 503 14.34 -28.78 15.11
N ASP A 504 14.68 -28.03 16.18
CA ASP A 504 14.19 -26.67 16.39
C ASP A 504 14.66 -25.72 15.27
N LEU A 505 15.94 -25.79 14.88
CA LEU A 505 16.44 -25.06 13.72
C LEU A 505 15.66 -25.39 12.45
N SER A 506 15.39 -26.68 12.20
CA SER A 506 14.62 -27.12 11.02
C SER A 506 13.19 -26.57 11.02
N GLN A 507 12.54 -26.51 12.19
CA GLN A 507 11.21 -25.91 12.33
C GLN A 507 11.22 -24.41 12.03
N LYS A 508 12.23 -23.66 12.50
CA LYS A 508 12.39 -22.22 12.20
C LYS A 508 12.59 -21.98 10.71
N LEU A 509 13.33 -22.85 10.02
CA LEU A 509 13.52 -22.78 8.57
C LEU A 509 12.23 -23.06 7.79
N ASP A 510 11.45 -24.04 8.22
CA ASP A 510 10.18 -24.39 7.58
C ASP A 510 9.19 -23.22 7.56
N VAL A 511 9.12 -22.43 8.65
CA VAL A 511 8.24 -21.26 8.77
C VAL A 511 8.89 -19.97 8.23
N GLY A 512 10.08 -20.03 7.66
CA GLY A 512 10.78 -18.90 7.05
C GLY A 512 11.38 -17.89 8.05
N ASN A 513 11.56 -18.29 9.31
CA ASN A 513 12.19 -17.46 10.35
C ASN A 513 13.73 -17.58 10.28
N PHE A 514 14.31 -17.07 9.19
CA PHE A 514 15.76 -17.15 8.96
C PHE A 514 16.60 -16.37 9.99
N GLU A 515 16.05 -15.32 10.61
CA GLU A 515 16.78 -14.52 11.59
C GLU A 515 17.06 -15.34 12.86
N ASP A 516 16.04 -16.00 13.41
CA ASP A 516 16.22 -16.81 14.60
C ASP A 516 16.86 -18.18 14.27
N ALA A 517 16.68 -18.68 13.04
CA ALA A 517 17.45 -19.84 12.55
C ALA A 517 18.97 -19.57 12.55
N GLU A 518 19.42 -18.37 12.16
CA GLU A 518 20.85 -18.02 12.22
C GLU A 518 21.39 -17.97 13.66
N LYS A 519 20.59 -17.46 14.61
CA LYS A 519 20.94 -17.48 16.04
C LYS A 519 21.06 -18.91 16.56
N GLN A 520 20.06 -19.74 16.26
CA GLN A 520 20.02 -21.15 16.64
C GLN A 520 21.20 -21.93 16.04
N LEU A 521 21.58 -21.65 14.80
CA LEU A 521 22.75 -22.27 14.17
C LEU A 521 24.05 -21.94 14.93
N LYS A 522 24.22 -20.70 15.41
CA LYS A 522 25.38 -20.32 16.23
C LYS A 522 25.37 -20.98 17.60
N GLU A 523 24.20 -21.14 18.20
CA GLU A 523 24.03 -21.88 19.45
C GLU A 523 24.40 -23.36 19.27
N ILE A 524 23.97 -24.00 18.18
CA ILE A 524 24.36 -25.37 17.83
C ILE A 524 25.88 -25.46 17.67
N ARG A 525 26.51 -24.53 16.94
CA ARG A 525 27.97 -24.52 16.77
C ARG A 525 28.71 -24.39 18.11
N SER A 526 28.25 -23.50 18.99
CA SER A 526 28.84 -23.31 20.31
C SER A 526 28.68 -24.56 21.18
N PHE A 527 27.50 -25.16 21.17
CA PHE A 527 27.25 -26.42 21.87
C PHE A 527 28.14 -27.56 21.35
N VAL A 528 28.25 -27.71 20.03
CA VAL A 528 29.11 -28.71 19.39
C VAL A 528 30.58 -28.47 19.74
N SER A 529 31.01 -27.20 19.75
CA SER A 529 32.34 -26.79 20.20
C SER A 529 32.60 -27.33 21.61
N ASP A 530 31.81 -26.89 22.59
CA ASP A 530 32.00 -27.21 24.02
C ASP A 530 32.00 -28.72 24.34
N GLN A 531 31.22 -29.52 23.60
CA GLN A 531 31.07 -30.95 23.87
C GLN A 531 32.15 -31.83 23.20
N ILE A 532 32.78 -31.35 22.13
CA ILE A 532 33.81 -32.11 21.39
C ILE A 532 35.22 -31.79 21.90
N GLU A 533 35.43 -30.65 22.56
CA GLU A 533 36.72 -30.33 23.16
C GLU A 533 37.20 -31.42 24.15
N SER A 534 38.50 -31.67 24.14
CA SER A 534 39.13 -32.65 25.02
C SER A 534 40.32 -32.01 25.71
N GLY A 535 40.22 -31.84 27.01
CA GLY A 535 41.30 -31.30 27.84
C GLY A 535 42.21 -32.39 28.38
N ASP A 536 43.53 -32.23 28.22
CA ASP A 536 44.51 -32.90 29.08
C ASP A 536 44.94 -31.91 30.15
N LYS A 537 44.97 -32.32 31.43
CA LYS A 537 45.35 -31.43 32.55
C LYS A 537 46.73 -30.80 32.39
N LYS A 538 47.57 -31.39 31.54
CA LYS A 538 48.93 -30.93 31.26
C LYS A 538 49.03 -29.86 30.19
N ILE A 539 47.96 -29.56 29.45
CA ILE A 539 47.98 -28.61 28.33
C ILE A 539 46.80 -27.66 28.49
N LEU A 540 47.09 -26.35 28.55
CA LEU A 540 46.09 -25.29 28.47
C LEU A 540 46.40 -24.43 27.25
N PHE A 541 45.45 -24.25 26.35
CA PHE A 541 45.64 -23.36 25.21
C PHE A 541 44.35 -22.65 24.82
N ASP A 542 44.50 -21.62 24.00
CA ASP A 542 43.44 -20.91 23.31
C ASP A 542 43.90 -20.72 21.86
N ILE A 543 42.96 -20.82 20.92
CA ILE A 543 43.21 -20.66 19.50
C ILE A 543 42.08 -19.88 18.83
N SER A 544 42.48 -18.94 17.96
CA SER A 544 41.56 -18.19 17.14
C SER A 544 42.06 -18.07 15.70
N TYR A 545 41.13 -17.78 14.79
CA TYR A 545 41.43 -17.50 13.40
C TYR A 545 41.05 -16.08 13.02
N ASN A 546 41.95 -15.37 12.35
CA ASN A 546 41.66 -14.05 11.80
C ASN A 546 41.33 -14.15 10.30
N PRO A 547 40.06 -13.95 9.89
CA PRO A 547 39.64 -14.14 8.50
C PRO A 547 40.18 -13.07 7.53
N ILE A 548 40.60 -11.90 8.04
CA ILE A 548 41.14 -10.82 7.22
C ILE A 548 42.60 -11.10 6.85
N SER A 549 43.42 -11.45 7.86
CA SER A 549 44.84 -11.77 7.65
C SER A 549 45.09 -13.22 7.26
N GLN A 550 44.07 -14.08 7.35
CA GLN A 550 44.13 -15.52 7.12
C GLN A 550 45.18 -16.22 8.00
N THR A 551 45.29 -15.75 9.25
CA THR A 551 46.26 -16.26 10.23
C THR A 551 45.56 -16.94 11.38
N TRP A 552 46.11 -18.09 11.77
CA TRP A 552 45.81 -18.75 13.04
C TRP A 552 46.70 -18.15 14.12
N VAL A 553 46.12 -17.92 15.29
CA VAL A 553 46.83 -17.42 16.47
C VAL A 553 46.52 -18.36 17.63
N MET A 554 47.57 -18.84 18.29
CA MET A 554 47.46 -19.76 19.42
C MET A 554 48.36 -19.29 20.57
N ASN A 555 47.85 -19.35 21.79
CA ASN A 555 48.58 -19.08 23.01
C ASN A 555 48.20 -20.07 24.10
N GLY A 556 49.11 -20.37 25.02
CA GLY A 556 48.85 -21.35 26.07
C GLY A 556 50.07 -21.67 26.92
N ALA A 557 49.94 -22.69 27.75
CA ALA A 557 50.98 -23.20 28.62
C ALA A 557 50.89 -24.73 28.76
N VAL A 558 52.04 -25.37 29.02
CA VAL A 558 52.13 -26.79 29.38
C VAL A 558 52.66 -26.97 30.81
N ASP A 559 52.13 -27.96 31.53
CA ASP A 559 52.51 -28.26 32.90
C ASP A 559 53.81 -29.07 32.94
N LYS A 560 54.94 -28.37 33.14
CA LYS A 560 56.28 -28.95 33.12
C LYS A 560 56.72 -29.46 34.49
N ASP A 561 57.30 -30.66 34.49
CA ASP A 561 57.97 -31.22 35.67
C ASP A 561 59.31 -30.53 35.99
N LEU A 562 59.97 -29.90 34.99
CA LEU A 562 61.29 -29.28 35.11
C LEU A 562 61.37 -27.96 34.32
N PHE A 563 61.58 -26.86 35.06
CA PHE A 563 61.68 -25.50 34.52
C PHE A 563 63.12 -25.15 34.09
N ASP A 564 63.61 -25.71 32.98
CA ASP A 564 64.90 -25.28 32.38
C ASP A 564 65.08 -25.55 30.87
N LYS A 565 64.20 -26.35 30.26
CA LYS A 565 64.30 -26.81 28.85
C LYS A 565 63.10 -26.42 28.03
N ARG A 566 63.36 -26.12 26.74
CA ARG A 566 62.32 -25.97 25.72
C ARG A 566 61.96 -27.32 25.14
N GLU A 567 60.67 -27.54 24.92
CA GLU A 567 60.12 -28.78 24.38
C GLU A 567 59.31 -28.48 23.11
N ASN A 568 59.22 -29.47 22.23
CA ASN A 568 58.49 -29.31 20.97
C ASN A 568 57.02 -29.63 21.17
N LEU A 569 56.19 -28.80 20.55
CA LEU A 569 54.75 -28.99 20.42
C LEU A 569 54.38 -29.15 18.95
N TYR A 570 53.33 -29.92 18.73
CA TYR A 570 52.81 -30.20 17.40
C TYR A 570 51.32 -29.85 17.39
N VAL A 571 50.93 -28.91 16.55
CA VAL A 571 49.52 -28.61 16.30
C VAL A 571 49.11 -29.20 14.96
N THR A 572 47.95 -29.84 14.94
CA THR A 572 47.28 -30.34 13.74
C THR A 572 45.86 -29.80 13.70
N ILE A 573 45.50 -29.14 12.60
CA ILE A 573 44.14 -28.67 12.31
C ILE A 573 43.47 -29.68 11.38
N TYR A 574 42.25 -30.10 11.74
CA TYR A 574 41.37 -30.91 10.90
C TYR A 574 40.18 -30.09 10.44
N ASP A 575 39.77 -30.30 9.18
CA ASP A 575 38.53 -29.75 8.63
C ASP A 575 37.28 -30.48 9.17
N MET A 576 36.09 -30.00 8.78
CA MET A 576 34.82 -30.58 9.24
C MET A 576 34.63 -32.06 8.83
N LYS A 577 35.37 -32.53 7.82
CA LYS A 577 35.28 -33.89 7.28
C LYS A 577 36.32 -34.84 7.88
N GLY A 578 37.15 -34.35 8.81
CA GLY A 578 38.23 -35.15 9.41
C GLY A 578 39.53 -35.16 8.61
N ASN A 579 39.64 -34.41 7.50
CA ASN A 579 40.88 -34.33 6.76
C ASN A 579 41.86 -33.39 7.45
N GLN A 580 43.15 -33.74 7.43
CA GLN A 580 44.20 -32.87 7.93
C GLN A 580 44.31 -31.62 7.03
N HIS A 581 44.00 -30.45 7.60
CA HIS A 581 44.03 -29.17 6.91
C HIS A 581 45.39 -28.47 7.02
N SER A 582 45.96 -28.42 8.23
CA SER A 582 47.24 -27.72 8.49
C SER A 582 48.00 -28.37 9.64
N THR A 583 49.34 -28.31 9.62
CA THR A 583 50.19 -28.73 10.73
C THR A 583 51.31 -27.72 10.97
N LEU A 584 51.67 -27.53 12.24
CA LEU A 584 52.79 -26.69 12.63
C LEU A 584 53.56 -27.33 13.79
N LYS A 585 54.88 -27.32 13.69
CA LYS A 585 55.79 -27.67 14.77
C LYS A 585 56.41 -26.40 15.34
N PHE A 586 56.32 -26.22 16.65
CA PHE A 586 56.92 -25.10 17.36
C PHE A 586 57.47 -25.55 18.72
N SER A 587 58.08 -24.64 19.47
CA SER A 587 58.60 -24.93 20.81
C SER A 587 58.06 -23.93 21.81
N ASP A 588 57.89 -24.38 23.05
CA ASP A 588 57.53 -23.54 24.18
C ASP A 588 58.72 -22.71 24.70
N THR A 589 58.44 -21.88 25.71
CA THR A 589 59.42 -21.22 26.56
C THR A 589 59.98 -22.18 27.62
N LYS A 590 61.04 -21.76 28.34
CA LYS A 590 61.59 -22.57 29.45
C LYS A 590 60.57 -22.83 30.56
N ASP A 591 59.62 -21.91 30.73
CA ASP A 591 58.61 -21.96 31.79
C ASP A 591 57.35 -22.72 31.39
N GLY A 592 57.22 -23.10 30.11
CA GLY A 592 56.10 -23.88 29.59
C GLY A 592 55.06 -23.07 28.80
N ASP A 593 55.16 -21.74 28.80
CA ASP A 593 54.29 -20.88 27.99
C ASP A 593 54.63 -20.94 26.51
N PHE A 594 53.64 -20.72 25.63
CA PHE A 594 53.85 -20.59 24.20
C PHE A 594 52.89 -19.57 23.57
N TYR A 595 53.36 -18.96 22.49
CA TYR A 595 52.59 -18.14 21.57
C TYR A 595 53.08 -18.43 20.15
N THR A 596 52.15 -18.70 19.23
CA THR A 596 52.48 -18.90 17.83
C THR A 596 51.38 -18.35 16.93
N GLN A 597 51.78 -17.95 15.73
CA GLN A 597 50.86 -17.56 14.67
C GLN A 597 51.38 -18.08 13.33
N TRP A 598 50.48 -18.53 12.46
CA TRP A 598 50.86 -19.00 11.14
C TRP A 598 49.77 -18.75 10.11
N PHE A 599 50.20 -18.61 8.87
CA PHE A 599 49.32 -18.42 7.72
C PHE A 599 48.83 -19.77 7.22
N ALA A 600 47.52 -19.99 7.29
CA ALA A 600 46.84 -21.10 6.65
C ALA A 600 45.44 -20.61 6.23
N PRO A 601 45.20 -20.38 4.93
CA PRO A 601 43.89 -19.99 4.42
C PRO A 601 42.85 -21.07 4.70
N THR A 602 41.72 -20.65 5.28
CA THR A 602 40.70 -21.55 5.78
C THR A 602 39.32 -21.01 5.38
N ASP A 603 38.43 -21.91 4.97
CA ASP A 603 37.05 -21.59 4.63
C ASP A 603 36.20 -21.43 5.91
N PRO A 604 35.04 -20.75 5.87
CA PRO A 604 34.17 -20.63 7.03
C PRO A 604 33.61 -21.98 7.50
N GLY A 605 33.60 -22.23 8.81
CA GLY A 605 33.16 -23.50 9.39
C GLY A 605 33.84 -23.85 10.70
N LEU A 606 33.57 -25.05 11.22
CA LEU A 606 34.20 -25.57 12.44
C LEU A 606 35.48 -26.33 12.12
N TYR A 607 36.53 -26.13 12.93
CA TYR A 607 37.81 -26.81 12.78
C TYR A 607 38.26 -27.41 14.10
N VAL A 608 38.75 -28.67 14.05
CA VAL A 608 39.33 -29.32 15.23
C VAL A 608 40.82 -29.04 15.28
N VAL A 609 41.27 -28.39 16.34
CA VAL A 609 42.68 -28.14 16.59
C VAL A 609 43.16 -29.13 17.64
N LYS A 610 44.12 -30.00 17.30
CA LYS A 610 44.77 -30.90 18.25
C LYS A 610 46.18 -30.42 18.55
N LEU A 611 46.47 -30.17 19.81
CA LEU A 611 47.81 -29.84 20.32
C LEU A 611 48.39 -31.05 21.05
N GLN A 612 49.55 -31.51 20.60
CA GLN A 612 50.28 -32.61 21.20
C GLN A 612 51.57 -32.10 21.87
N TRP A 613 51.74 -32.47 23.13
CA TRP A 613 52.96 -32.28 23.91
C TRP A 613 53.36 -33.60 24.59
N ARG A 614 54.49 -34.19 24.17
CA ARG A 614 54.89 -35.55 24.58
C ARG A 614 53.76 -36.57 24.31
N ASN A 615 53.24 -37.20 25.36
CA ASN A 615 52.13 -38.15 25.32
C ASN A 615 50.77 -37.50 25.66
N ALA A 616 50.75 -36.21 26.03
CA ALA A 616 49.53 -35.46 26.31
C ALA A 616 48.98 -34.88 25.00
N ILE A 617 47.66 -34.98 24.82
CA ILE A 617 46.95 -34.45 23.66
C ILE A 617 45.73 -33.68 24.19
N SER A 618 45.61 -32.43 23.79
CA SER A 618 44.41 -31.63 24.03
C SER A 618 43.85 -31.11 22.72
N SER A 619 42.54 -30.93 22.63
CA SER A 619 41.87 -30.40 21.46
C SER A 619 40.85 -29.33 21.80
N GLN A 620 40.77 -28.33 20.92
CA GLN A 620 39.78 -27.25 20.93
C GLN A 620 39.13 -27.12 19.56
N ILE A 621 37.93 -26.55 19.53
CA ILE A 621 37.22 -26.26 18.30
C ILE A 621 37.31 -24.77 18.01
N ALA A 622 37.66 -24.42 16.76
CA ALA A 622 37.64 -23.04 16.29
C ALA A 622 36.49 -22.84 15.30
N ASP A 623 35.57 -21.92 15.60
CA ASP A 623 34.54 -21.45 14.66
C ASP A 623 35.12 -20.33 13.79
N VAL A 624 35.38 -20.66 12.53
CA VAL A 624 35.85 -19.71 11.53
C VAL A 624 34.65 -19.00 10.92
N ALA A 625 34.47 -17.73 11.29
CA ALA A 625 33.41 -16.89 10.75
C ALA A 625 33.60 -16.58 9.25
N GLU A 626 32.49 -16.34 8.55
CA GLU A 626 32.50 -15.83 7.18
C GLU A 626 33.26 -14.48 7.12
N LYS A 627 34.04 -14.27 6.05
CA LYS A 627 34.75 -13.00 5.85
C LYS A 627 33.73 -11.86 5.83
N PRO A 628 33.93 -10.79 6.62
CA PRO A 628 33.03 -9.64 6.57
C PRO A 628 33.07 -9.05 5.16
N THR A 629 31.95 -9.15 4.43
CA THR A 629 31.80 -8.54 3.11
C THR A 629 31.54 -7.04 3.30
N THR A 630 32.55 -6.22 3.03
CA THR A 630 32.51 -4.75 3.21
C THR A 630 31.60 -4.00 2.23
N THR A 631 30.76 -4.66 1.43
CA THR A 631 30.08 -4.00 0.29
C THR A 631 28.56 -4.14 0.22
N ALA A 632 27.88 -4.83 1.13
CA ALA A 632 26.42 -4.88 1.11
C ALA A 632 25.85 -4.10 2.30
N LYS A 633 25.35 -2.88 2.06
CA LYS A 633 24.26 -2.36 2.87
C LYS A 633 23.07 -3.27 2.58
N THR A 634 22.86 -4.29 3.40
CA THR A 634 21.66 -5.13 3.31
C THR A 634 20.46 -4.19 3.42
N PRO A 635 19.59 -4.10 2.40
CA PRO A 635 18.38 -3.29 2.52
C PRO A 635 17.59 -3.78 3.75
N PRO A 636 16.90 -2.86 4.47
CA PRO A 636 16.11 -3.25 5.62
C PRO A 636 15.09 -4.33 5.21
N PRO A 637 14.82 -5.31 6.09
CA PRO A 637 13.86 -6.37 5.80
C PRO A 637 12.51 -5.78 5.40
N THR A 638 11.84 -6.41 4.44
CA THR A 638 10.51 -5.95 4.01
C THR A 638 9.51 -6.05 5.16
N LYS A 639 8.46 -5.22 5.12
CA LYS A 639 7.38 -5.26 6.12
C LYS A 639 6.70 -6.64 6.17
N GLU A 640 6.52 -7.26 5.01
CA GLU A 640 5.95 -8.61 4.90
C GLU A 640 6.84 -9.66 5.56
N TYR A 641 8.16 -9.59 5.36
CA TYR A 641 9.11 -10.49 6.03
C TYR A 641 9.04 -10.32 7.56
N THR A 642 9.07 -9.08 8.03
CA THR A 642 9.02 -8.78 9.47
C THR A 642 7.73 -9.30 10.10
N GLN A 643 6.58 -9.10 9.42
CA GLN A 643 5.29 -9.59 9.89
C GLN A 643 5.23 -11.12 9.94
N ASN A 644 5.80 -11.82 8.95
CA ASN A 644 5.82 -13.28 8.95
C ASN A 644 6.70 -13.85 10.08
N VAL A 645 7.84 -13.19 10.36
CA VAL A 645 8.72 -13.55 11.49
C VAL A 645 8.01 -13.37 12.83
N ASP A 646 7.29 -12.26 13.03
CA ASP A 646 6.53 -12.02 14.26
C ASP A 646 5.43 -13.08 14.46
N LEU A 647 4.71 -13.44 13.40
CA LEU A 647 3.70 -14.51 13.44
C LEU A 647 4.33 -15.88 13.69
N ALA A 648 5.51 -16.16 13.14
CA ALA A 648 6.24 -17.39 13.40
C ALA A 648 6.69 -17.50 14.86
N ARG A 649 7.18 -16.41 15.47
CA ARG A 649 7.51 -16.35 16.89
C ARG A 649 6.28 -16.57 17.78
N GLN A 650 5.16 -15.95 17.44
CA GLN A 650 3.91 -16.17 18.17
C GLN A 650 3.44 -17.63 18.07
N TYR A 651 3.52 -18.22 16.87
CA TYR A 651 3.20 -19.62 16.66
C TYR A 651 4.10 -20.56 17.49
N GLU A 652 5.40 -20.29 17.54
CA GLU A 652 6.36 -21.04 18.36
C GLU A 652 6.02 -20.95 19.86
N ASN A 653 5.75 -19.74 20.35
CA ASN A 653 5.31 -19.53 21.74
C ASN A 653 4.05 -20.34 22.04
N LEU A 654 3.05 -20.30 21.17
CA LEU A 654 1.82 -21.09 21.32
C LEU A 654 2.07 -22.59 21.30
N GLN A 655 2.96 -23.09 20.45
CA GLN A 655 3.32 -24.51 20.47
C GLN A 655 3.98 -24.92 21.79
N ASN A 656 4.91 -24.09 22.29
CA ASN A 656 5.57 -24.34 23.58
C ASN A 656 4.58 -24.23 24.74
N PHE A 657 3.65 -23.28 24.69
CA PHE A 657 2.56 -23.13 25.64
C PHE A 657 1.64 -24.35 25.66
N ILE A 658 1.26 -24.88 24.49
CA ILE A 658 0.46 -26.11 24.39
C ILE A 658 1.24 -27.31 24.94
N LYS A 659 2.54 -27.42 24.67
CA LYS A 659 3.38 -28.51 25.22
C LYS A 659 3.46 -28.43 26.75
N ALA A 660 3.60 -27.23 27.31
CA ALA A 660 3.74 -27.01 28.75
C ALA A 660 2.41 -27.21 29.51
N PHE A 661 1.31 -26.65 29.02
CA PHE A 661 0.04 -26.58 29.76
C PHE A 661 -1.11 -27.42 29.17
N GLY A 662 -0.89 -28.06 28.01
CA GLY A 662 -1.95 -28.76 27.26
C GLY A 662 -2.42 -30.06 27.87
N GLY A 663 -1.53 -30.83 28.50
CA GLY A 663 -1.82 -32.07 29.21
C GLY A 663 -2.89 -32.95 28.55
N SER A 664 -3.90 -33.35 29.34
CA SER A 664 -5.06 -34.11 28.85
C SER A 664 -6.02 -33.29 27.98
N GLY A 665 -6.08 -31.96 28.16
CA GLY A 665 -6.96 -31.08 27.40
C GLY A 665 -6.65 -31.10 25.90
N TYR A 666 -5.37 -30.96 25.56
CA TYR A 666 -4.86 -31.13 24.19
C TYR A 666 -5.00 -32.57 23.71
N SER A 667 -4.55 -33.56 24.49
CA SER A 667 -4.58 -34.98 24.09
C SER A 667 -5.98 -35.48 23.71
N ASN A 668 -7.00 -35.09 24.48
CA ASN A 668 -8.40 -35.45 24.23
C ASN A 668 -9.03 -34.71 23.05
N ASN A 669 -8.47 -33.58 22.64
CA ASN A 669 -8.98 -32.73 21.56
C ASN A 669 -8.02 -32.64 20.37
N LYS A 670 -7.02 -33.52 20.29
CA LYS A 670 -5.94 -33.48 19.29
C LYS A 670 -6.44 -33.32 17.85
N ALA A 671 -7.52 -34.01 17.49
CA ALA A 671 -8.15 -33.93 16.18
C ALA A 671 -8.70 -32.53 15.81
N LYS A 672 -8.93 -31.64 16.78
CA LYS A 672 -9.33 -30.25 16.56
C LYS A 672 -8.13 -29.31 16.47
N PHE A 673 -7.06 -29.58 17.23
CA PHE A 673 -5.88 -28.74 17.29
C PHE A 673 -4.95 -28.98 16.10
N ASP A 674 -4.63 -30.24 15.79
CA ASP A 674 -3.61 -30.58 14.79
C ASP A 674 -3.88 -29.97 13.40
N PRO A 675 -5.13 -29.96 12.87
CA PRO A 675 -5.40 -29.31 11.60
C PRO A 675 -5.15 -27.80 11.60
N VAL A 676 -5.40 -27.13 12.75
CA VAL A 676 -5.15 -25.69 12.89
C VAL A 676 -3.65 -25.43 13.00
N ILE A 677 -2.93 -26.22 13.80
CA ILE A 677 -1.48 -26.13 13.95
C ILE A 677 -0.78 -26.34 12.60
N SER A 678 -1.10 -27.42 11.88
CA SER A 678 -0.56 -27.66 10.54
C SER A 678 -0.94 -26.54 9.57
N GLY A 679 -2.19 -26.06 9.61
CA GLY A 679 -2.62 -24.96 8.77
C GLY A 679 -1.88 -23.64 9.05
N ILE A 680 -1.47 -23.36 10.29
CA ILE A 680 -0.60 -22.21 10.60
C ILE A 680 0.78 -22.43 9.99
N LYS A 681 1.36 -23.62 10.18
CA LYS A 681 2.67 -23.98 9.60
C LYS A 681 2.67 -23.78 8.08
N ASP A 682 1.67 -24.30 7.39
CA ASP A 682 1.53 -24.16 5.93
C ASP A 682 1.35 -22.69 5.52
N SER A 683 0.52 -21.92 6.25
CA SER A 683 0.32 -20.50 5.95
C SER A 683 1.59 -19.66 6.14
N LEU A 684 2.39 -19.95 7.18
CA LEU A 684 3.68 -19.30 7.42
C LEU A 684 4.72 -19.69 6.36
N HIS A 685 4.71 -20.96 5.94
CA HIS A 685 5.55 -21.48 4.86
C HIS A 685 5.27 -20.77 3.53
N ASP A 686 3.99 -20.54 3.23
CA ASP A 686 3.50 -19.91 2.00
C ASP A 686 3.46 -18.38 2.06
N LYS A 687 3.84 -17.77 3.20
CA LYS A 687 3.78 -16.33 3.49
C LYS A 687 2.37 -15.73 3.41
N ASP A 688 1.34 -16.52 3.66
CA ASP A 688 -0.02 -16.00 3.82
C ASP A 688 -0.22 -15.50 5.25
N SER A 689 0.27 -14.29 5.52
CA SER A 689 0.15 -13.65 6.84
C SER A 689 -1.31 -13.45 7.28
N SER A 690 -2.26 -13.38 6.35
CA SER A 690 -3.69 -13.20 6.68
C SER A 690 -4.27 -14.51 7.19
N SER A 691 -4.03 -15.61 6.48
CA SER A 691 -4.44 -16.95 6.90
C SER A 691 -3.72 -17.38 8.18
N ALA A 692 -2.40 -17.13 8.28
CA ALA A 692 -1.63 -17.43 9.48
C ALA A 692 -2.20 -16.70 10.71
N LYS A 693 -2.46 -15.38 10.60
CA LYS A 693 -3.06 -14.60 11.69
C LYS A 693 -4.45 -15.10 12.07
N SER A 694 -5.29 -15.45 11.09
CA SER A 694 -6.63 -16.00 11.36
C SER A 694 -6.56 -17.33 12.11
N LYS A 695 -5.68 -18.23 11.67
CA LYS A 695 -5.52 -19.55 12.28
C LYS A 695 -4.84 -19.48 13.66
N ILE A 696 -3.94 -18.53 13.88
CA ILE A 696 -3.40 -18.24 15.22
C ILE A 696 -4.53 -17.84 16.17
N LYS A 697 -5.42 -16.93 15.76
CA LYS A 697 -6.60 -16.58 16.58
C LYS A 697 -7.53 -17.76 16.84
N GLU A 698 -7.70 -18.63 15.84
CA GLU A 698 -8.44 -19.88 15.99
C GLU A 698 -7.78 -20.79 17.02
N LEU A 699 -6.46 -20.97 16.95
CA LEU A 699 -5.69 -21.77 17.91
C LEU A 699 -5.82 -21.21 19.33
N GLN A 700 -5.67 -19.89 19.51
CA GLN A 700 -5.87 -19.21 20.78
C GLN A 700 -7.28 -19.46 21.36
N SER A 701 -8.31 -19.43 20.49
CA SER A 701 -9.69 -19.75 20.90
C SER A 701 -9.87 -21.23 21.26
N LEU A 702 -9.15 -22.15 20.61
CA LEU A 702 -9.17 -23.57 20.96
C LEU A 702 -8.50 -23.81 22.31
N ILE A 703 -7.38 -23.14 22.59
CA ILE A 703 -6.69 -23.19 23.89
C ILE A 703 -7.65 -22.75 25.00
N GLU A 704 -8.23 -21.55 24.89
CA GLU A 704 -9.19 -20.99 25.84
C GLU A 704 -10.35 -21.96 26.14
N ARG A 705 -10.86 -22.65 25.10
CA ARG A 705 -12.06 -23.48 25.21
C ARG A 705 -11.81 -24.92 25.67
N TYR A 706 -10.69 -25.52 25.28
CA TYR A 706 -10.50 -26.98 25.37
C TYR A 706 -9.31 -27.42 26.21
N MET A 707 -8.41 -26.50 26.59
CA MET A 707 -7.30 -26.80 27.49
C MET A 707 -7.59 -26.64 28.99
N PRO A 708 -8.64 -25.92 29.48
CA PRO A 708 -8.91 -25.84 30.91
C PRO A 708 -8.98 -27.21 31.59
N THR A 709 -8.26 -27.36 32.70
CA THR A 709 -8.25 -28.59 33.49
C THR A 709 -9.21 -28.44 34.66
N ARG A 710 -10.34 -29.16 34.59
CA ARG A 710 -11.41 -29.12 35.60
C ARG A 710 -11.48 -30.45 36.35
N SER A 711 -11.57 -30.39 37.68
CA SER A 711 -11.74 -31.56 38.53
C SER A 711 -13.03 -31.44 39.34
N LYS A 712 -13.62 -32.56 39.75
CA LYS A 712 -14.71 -32.53 40.75
C LYS A 712 -14.22 -32.05 42.11
N ALA A 713 -12.92 -32.19 42.38
CA ALA A 713 -12.28 -31.75 43.61
C ALA A 713 -11.84 -30.28 43.58
N GLY A 714 -11.87 -29.63 42.41
CA GLY A 714 -11.53 -28.21 42.30
C GLY A 714 -11.88 -27.61 40.94
N VAL A 715 -12.37 -26.37 40.95
CA VAL A 715 -12.71 -25.59 39.76
C VAL A 715 -12.08 -24.21 39.90
N LEU A 716 -11.51 -23.72 38.80
CA LEU A 716 -11.02 -22.36 38.63
C LEU A 716 -11.65 -21.82 37.34
N ASP A 717 -12.15 -20.60 37.41
CA ASP A 717 -12.59 -19.81 36.27
C ASP A 717 -11.87 -18.46 36.33
N ALA A 718 -11.23 -18.07 35.22
CA ALA A 718 -10.43 -16.86 35.09
C ALA A 718 -10.81 -16.10 33.82
N TYR A 719 -11.07 -14.79 33.91
CA TYR A 719 -11.26 -13.96 32.73
C TYR A 719 -10.90 -12.49 32.98
N MET A 720 -10.62 -11.78 31.89
CA MET A 720 -10.29 -10.36 31.91
C MET A 720 -11.47 -9.52 31.41
N ASN A 721 -11.82 -8.46 32.13
CA ASN A 721 -12.82 -7.49 31.67
C ASN A 721 -12.50 -6.07 32.19
N ASN A 722 -12.47 -5.10 31.29
CA ASN A 722 -12.20 -3.68 31.58
C ASN A 722 -10.97 -3.43 32.48
N GLY A 723 -9.85 -4.13 32.21
CA GLY A 723 -8.61 -3.98 32.97
C GLY A 723 -8.63 -4.60 34.38
N ASN A 724 -9.59 -5.49 34.66
CA ASN A 724 -9.64 -6.27 35.89
C ASN A 724 -9.61 -7.77 35.58
N LEU A 725 -8.84 -8.50 36.39
CA LEU A 725 -8.82 -9.96 36.42
C LEU A 725 -9.90 -10.45 37.38
N TYR A 726 -10.79 -11.30 36.88
CA TYR A 726 -11.81 -11.97 37.66
C TYR A 726 -11.36 -13.41 37.88
N LEU A 727 -11.18 -13.79 39.14
CA LEU A 727 -10.86 -15.16 39.54
C LEU A 727 -11.96 -15.69 40.44
N SER A 728 -12.54 -16.81 40.07
CA SER A 728 -13.54 -17.49 40.89
C SER A 728 -13.35 -19.00 40.84
N GLY A 729 -13.77 -19.70 41.89
CA GLY A 729 -13.62 -21.14 41.94
C GLY A 729 -14.06 -21.75 43.26
N ALA A 730 -13.89 -23.06 43.33
CA ALA A 730 -14.21 -23.84 44.52
C ALA A 730 -13.25 -25.03 44.66
N LEU A 731 -12.87 -25.35 45.90
CA LEU A 731 -12.06 -26.50 46.28
C LEU A 731 -12.87 -27.43 47.19
N SER A 732 -12.82 -28.73 46.92
CA SER A 732 -13.48 -29.74 47.74
C SER A 732 -12.66 -30.00 49.00
N LYS A 733 -13.15 -29.52 50.14
CA LYS A 733 -12.49 -29.66 51.43
C LYS A 733 -12.98 -30.89 52.21
N THR A 734 -12.07 -31.47 52.99
CA THR A 734 -12.39 -32.52 53.98
C THR A 734 -12.74 -31.93 55.35
N VAL A 735 -12.35 -30.68 55.62
CA VAL A 735 -12.60 -29.95 56.86
C VAL A 735 -13.05 -28.52 56.53
N ASP A 736 -14.14 -28.06 57.16
CA ASP A 736 -14.72 -26.73 56.89
C ASP A 736 -13.92 -25.60 57.57
N PHE A 737 -12.77 -25.22 57.00
CA PHE A 737 -11.91 -24.14 57.49
C PHE A 737 -11.38 -23.26 56.33
N PRO A 738 -11.35 -21.92 56.46
CA PRO A 738 -10.79 -21.03 55.43
C PRO A 738 -9.28 -21.20 55.25
N GLU A 739 -8.83 -21.37 54.02
CA GLU A 739 -7.42 -21.56 53.65
C GLU A 739 -6.96 -20.48 52.67
N ASP A 740 -5.67 -20.26 52.67
CA ASP A 740 -5.03 -19.34 51.74
C ASP A 740 -4.68 -20.12 50.46
N VAL A 741 -5.09 -19.58 49.31
CA VAL A 741 -5.02 -20.23 48.00
C VAL A 741 -4.22 -19.33 47.06
N TYR A 742 -3.36 -19.94 46.24
CA TYR A 742 -2.50 -19.22 45.31
C TYR A 742 -2.90 -19.58 43.88
N VAL A 743 -3.04 -18.55 43.03
CA VAL A 743 -3.28 -18.71 41.60
C VAL A 743 -2.13 -18.07 40.84
N ASP A 744 -1.37 -18.91 40.14
CA ASP A 744 -0.26 -18.49 39.31
C ASP A 744 -0.76 -18.11 37.92
N ILE A 745 -0.29 -16.97 37.41
CA ILE A 745 -0.60 -16.52 36.06
C ILE A 745 0.65 -16.69 35.20
N PHE A 746 0.53 -17.47 34.13
CA PHE A 746 1.56 -17.63 33.12
C PHE A 746 1.13 -16.98 31.81
N ASP A 747 2.07 -16.36 31.11
CA ASP A 747 1.85 -15.78 29.79
C ASP A 747 2.02 -16.80 28.65
N GLU A 748 1.80 -16.36 27.41
CA GLU A 748 1.91 -17.18 26.19
C GLU A 748 3.34 -17.74 25.96
N SER A 749 4.37 -17.16 26.60
CA SER A 749 5.74 -17.71 26.56
C SER A 749 5.96 -18.84 27.58
N GLY A 750 5.01 -19.03 28.49
CA GLY A 750 5.09 -19.99 29.59
C GLY A 750 5.85 -19.48 30.81
N GLN A 751 6.14 -18.18 30.87
CA GLN A 751 6.76 -17.56 32.04
C GLN A 751 5.68 -17.22 33.08
N LYS A 752 5.94 -17.53 34.36
CA LYS A 752 5.12 -17.04 35.48
C LYS A 752 5.30 -15.53 35.60
N ILE A 753 4.24 -14.78 35.35
CA ILE A 753 4.24 -13.31 35.36
C ILE A 753 3.57 -12.71 36.59
N ASP A 754 2.75 -13.51 37.30
CA ASP A 754 2.03 -13.07 38.49
C ASP A 754 1.72 -14.25 39.40
N GLU A 755 1.53 -13.96 40.69
CA GLU A 755 1.01 -14.88 41.68
C GLU A 755 -0.06 -14.13 42.47
N ILE A 756 -1.27 -14.66 42.47
CA ILE A 756 -2.42 -14.05 43.10
C ILE A 756 -2.75 -14.78 44.39
N TYR A 757 -2.65 -14.05 45.50
CA TYR A 757 -3.09 -14.51 46.80
C TYR A 757 -4.60 -14.34 46.95
N LEU A 758 -5.30 -15.46 47.15
CA LEU A 758 -6.73 -15.55 47.40
C LEU A 758 -6.97 -16.17 48.78
N LYS A 759 -8.12 -15.87 49.36
CA LYS A 759 -8.60 -16.56 50.57
C LYS A 759 -9.97 -17.14 50.29
N ASP A 760 -10.11 -18.44 50.47
CA ASP A 760 -11.40 -19.09 50.29
C ASP A 760 -12.25 -19.01 51.56
N ASN A 761 -13.51 -19.45 51.46
CA ASN A 761 -14.39 -19.58 52.60
C ASN A 761 -14.31 -20.97 53.25
N SER A 762 -15.02 -21.18 54.37
CA SER A 762 -15.06 -22.47 55.06
C SER A 762 -15.55 -23.62 54.17
N ALA A 763 -16.34 -23.33 53.13
CA ALA A 763 -16.81 -24.31 52.14
C ALA A 763 -15.90 -24.40 50.90
N GLY A 764 -14.71 -23.78 50.92
CA GLY A 764 -13.71 -23.82 49.86
C GLY A 764 -13.99 -22.95 48.63
N HIS A 765 -14.95 -22.03 48.67
CA HIS A 765 -15.24 -21.14 47.53
C HIS A 765 -14.47 -19.82 47.64
N PHE A 766 -14.02 -19.31 46.50
CA PHE A 766 -13.36 -18.00 46.38
C PHE A 766 -13.89 -17.24 45.16
N ASN A 767 -13.93 -15.91 45.28
CA ASN A 767 -14.27 -15.00 44.18
C ASN A 767 -13.60 -13.65 44.45
N GLN A 768 -12.75 -13.20 43.54
CA GLN A 768 -12.01 -11.96 43.68
C GLN A 768 -11.90 -11.22 42.34
N VAL A 769 -12.00 -9.89 42.42
CA VAL A 769 -11.78 -8.98 41.29
C VAL A 769 -10.55 -8.16 41.60
N ILE A 770 -9.56 -8.21 40.71
CA ILE A 770 -8.24 -7.63 40.95
C ILE A 770 -7.92 -6.66 39.82
N PRO A 771 -7.63 -5.39 40.11
CA PRO A 771 -7.22 -4.43 39.10
C PRO A 771 -5.78 -4.75 38.64
N LYS A 772 -5.67 -5.52 37.57
CA LYS A 772 -4.42 -5.96 36.94
C LYS A 772 -4.58 -5.85 35.42
N SER A 773 -3.54 -5.36 34.75
CA SER A 773 -3.50 -5.29 33.29
C SER A 773 -2.34 -6.14 32.79
N TYR A 774 -2.64 -7.03 31.86
CA TYR A 774 -1.63 -7.78 31.12
C TYR A 774 -1.64 -7.34 29.65
N GLY A 775 -0.61 -7.69 28.89
CA GLY A 775 -0.54 -7.40 27.45
C GLY A 775 -1.52 -8.25 26.64
N PRO A 776 -1.73 -7.96 25.34
CA PRO A 776 -2.52 -8.83 24.47
C PRO A 776 -1.85 -10.21 24.34
N GLY A 777 -2.64 -11.27 24.37
CA GLY A 777 -2.13 -12.65 24.35
C GLY A 777 -3.04 -13.66 25.06
N VAL A 778 -2.58 -14.91 25.13
CA VAL A 778 -3.23 -15.98 25.90
C VAL A 778 -2.49 -16.19 27.21
N TYR A 779 -3.24 -16.43 28.28
CA TYR A 779 -2.74 -16.65 29.62
C TYR A 779 -3.38 -17.90 30.21
N VAL A 780 -2.67 -18.53 31.15
CA VAL A 780 -3.23 -19.59 32.00
C VAL A 780 -3.18 -19.14 33.45
N ALA A 781 -4.32 -19.27 34.11
CA ALA A 781 -4.42 -19.21 35.56
C ALA A 781 -4.35 -20.65 36.08
N GLN A 782 -3.39 -20.95 36.94
CA GLN A 782 -3.18 -22.28 37.50
C GLN A 782 -3.27 -22.20 39.02
N LEU A 783 -4.10 -23.06 39.59
CA LEU A 783 -4.24 -23.24 41.03
C LEU A 783 -3.71 -24.63 41.39
N GLU A 784 -2.73 -24.65 42.27
CA GLU A 784 -2.18 -25.87 42.85
C GLU A 784 -2.66 -25.99 44.31
N TYR A 785 -3.30 -27.12 44.63
CA TYR A 785 -3.85 -27.40 45.95
C TYR A 785 -3.59 -28.86 46.33
N HIS A 786 -2.62 -29.10 47.22
CA HIS A 786 -2.07 -30.43 47.51
C HIS A 786 -1.61 -31.14 46.23
N ASP A 787 -2.22 -32.27 45.88
CA ASP A 787 -1.92 -33.04 44.66
C ASP A 787 -2.82 -32.65 43.47
N LEU A 788 -3.68 -31.64 43.63
CA LEU A 788 -4.61 -31.16 42.61
C LEU A 788 -4.04 -29.95 41.87
N ILE A 789 -3.98 -30.03 40.54
CA ILE A 789 -3.70 -28.90 39.66
C ILE A 789 -4.95 -28.67 38.81
N VAL A 790 -5.51 -27.47 38.90
CA VAL A 790 -6.61 -27.02 38.03
C VAL A 790 -6.20 -25.73 37.35
N SER A 791 -6.63 -25.59 36.09
CA SER A 791 -6.23 -24.45 35.28
C SER A 791 -7.38 -23.96 34.43
N ASP A 792 -7.41 -22.65 34.22
CA ASP A 792 -8.30 -22.00 33.27
C ASP A 792 -7.51 -21.05 32.38
N PHE A 793 -7.99 -20.85 31.17
CA PHE A 793 -7.29 -20.09 30.15
C PHE A 793 -8.11 -18.88 29.76
N PHE A 794 -7.46 -17.73 29.61
CA PHE A 794 -8.13 -16.51 29.18
C PHE A 794 -7.28 -15.77 28.15
N ARG A 795 -7.95 -14.97 27.32
CA ARG A 795 -7.29 -14.15 26.31
C ARG A 795 -7.52 -12.67 26.52
N ILE A 796 -6.58 -11.88 26.03
CA ILE A 796 -6.67 -10.42 25.95
C ILE A 796 -6.44 -10.03 24.49
N GLU A 797 -7.40 -9.30 23.92
CA GLU A 797 -7.39 -8.90 22.49
C GLU A 797 -6.49 -7.72 22.17
#